data_AF-A0A838XS02-F1
#
_entry.id   AF-A0A838XS02-F1
#
_cell.length_a   1.000
_cell.length_b   1.000
_cell.length_c   1.000
_cell.angle_alpha   90.00
_cell.angle_beta   90.00
_cell.angle_gamma   90.00
#
_symmetry.space_group_name_H-M   'P 1'
#
loop_
_entity.id
_entity.type
_entity.pdbx_description
1 polymer ?
#
loop_
_entity_poly.entity_id
_entity_poly.type
_entity_poly.pdbx_seq_one_letter_code
_entity_poly.pdbx_strand_id
1 'polypeptide(L)'
;MMRWPGLVAFLIAVALMAFPMGSVATAQTTTAAPSAAPDAAAVSDEAARSGADALIRLLEDPDARDAMIRYLKDGRAARAEAPTPAPAEEAPDAATAAETPAGEAAGADEAVAEKQPDHLAVRIAQASQGLVKEAGIYLDRITRSLSSLPRALTYASGANWGQIDDLLIQLALLVAATVGLLYLLRRLSDRFFARMAEGAEAGTIMRRAMLLLLRAGLELVIVGLCVSVGYAVAISYGQVQGQVELVESLFLNAFFFVQIAKVSIRFALSPKFSALRLVPLDDAQALYWRRWLFVIVNVLGYGTMVATPLVSRYISFVLADSLRMILVLLSVGLAIFAILRNRLATRQRISAYAEAQTNMFTSGVIEVAARTWHLVAIFYVLLLLSVWLARPIDATAFMMRATALSVLSVMIGTLVSLALTRAIAGGIRLPGGAHTTLPLLERRLNTFIPRILSLLRLGVFVGVVVAILHAWGAVDAQGWFRSADGRNFLGGTASAGIVLLVGFLIWLAVMSWVDLKLNPRGRLPTSREKTLFGLFRNAFSIVLVVMVALLTLSELGVNIGPLIAGAGVFGLAISFGSQKLVQDIINGAFIQFENAMNEGDVVTLGGVTGTVENLTIRSVRLRDLDGTAHVIPFSTVDRIANFMRGYAYHVAAIGVAYDSDIGQVKRAMETAFERLKKEEIGVQILEPLEMHGVTTFGDSAITVRARIKTVPGSQWAVGRAYNEKIKAVFDEEGIEIPFPQVTYHAATPPVALPAEAAPQTGGGDRSPQPRKRPSVPKARPGDMPEGEDEL
;
A
#
# COMPACT_ATOMS: atom_id res chain seq x y z
N MET A 1 -19.04 27.37 5.55
CA MET A 1 -19.76 27.93 4.37
C MET A 1 -19.04 29.19 3.94
N MET A 2 -18.45 29.21 2.74
CA MET A 2 -17.72 30.37 2.20
C MET A 2 -17.81 30.24 0.67
N ARG A 3 -18.59 31.10 0.03
CA ARG A 3 -18.71 31.15 -1.44
C ARG A 3 -17.44 31.83 -1.96
N TRP A 4 -16.84 31.33 -3.05
CA TRP A 4 -15.55 31.80 -3.61
C TRP A 4 -15.65 32.36 -5.06
N PRO A 5 -16.56 33.30 -5.42
CA PRO A 5 -16.50 34.00 -6.71
C PRO A 5 -15.16 34.67 -7.04
N GLY A 6 -14.32 35.02 -6.06
CA GLY A 6 -13.02 35.65 -6.31
C GLY A 6 -11.97 34.74 -6.96
N LEU A 7 -12.04 33.42 -6.74
CA LEU A 7 -11.12 32.47 -7.36
C LEU A 7 -11.69 32.00 -8.71
N VAL A 8 -13.01 31.87 -8.84
CA VAL A 8 -13.68 31.67 -10.14
C VAL A 8 -13.42 32.83 -11.09
N ALA A 9 -13.40 34.08 -10.61
CA ALA A 9 -13.03 35.23 -11.43
C ALA A 9 -11.54 35.20 -11.85
N PHE A 10 -10.65 34.59 -11.05
CA PHE A 10 -9.23 34.42 -11.39
C PHE A 10 -9.05 33.39 -12.50
N LEU A 11 -9.81 32.32 -12.39
CA LEU A 11 -9.87 31.25 -13.36
C LEU A 11 -10.51 31.71 -14.66
N ILE A 12 -11.55 32.55 -14.62
CA ILE A 12 -12.17 33.15 -15.81
C ILE A 12 -11.21 34.15 -16.47
N ALA A 13 -10.47 34.95 -15.71
CA ALA A 13 -9.48 35.89 -16.27
C ALA A 13 -8.29 35.18 -16.91
N VAL A 14 -7.81 34.07 -16.33
CA VAL A 14 -6.71 33.27 -16.90
C VAL A 14 -7.20 32.36 -18.05
N ALA A 15 -8.43 31.84 -17.97
CA ALA A 15 -9.04 31.10 -19.08
C ALA A 15 -9.41 32.00 -20.28
N LEU A 16 -9.80 33.26 -20.04
CA LEU A 16 -9.98 34.28 -21.08
C LEU A 16 -8.65 34.71 -21.71
N MET A 17 -7.52 34.60 -20.99
CA MET A 17 -6.18 34.76 -21.57
C MET A 17 -5.69 33.53 -22.37
N ALA A 18 -6.21 32.34 -22.06
CA ALA A 18 -5.81 31.08 -22.67
C ALA A 18 -6.74 30.62 -23.81
N PHE A 19 -7.81 31.36 -24.10
CA PHE A 19 -8.55 31.20 -25.34
C PHE A 19 -7.72 31.74 -26.50
N PRO A 20 -7.63 31.03 -27.64
CA PRO A 20 -7.07 31.63 -28.83
C PRO A 20 -8.05 32.73 -29.26
N MET A 21 -7.73 33.99 -28.98
CA MET A 21 -8.28 35.07 -29.79
C MET A 21 -7.73 34.84 -31.19
N GLY A 22 -8.58 34.24 -32.02
CA GLY A 22 -8.35 34.05 -33.43
C GLY A 22 -7.97 35.37 -34.09
N SER A 23 -7.06 35.23 -35.07
CA SER A 23 -6.70 36.23 -36.07
C SER A 23 -6.25 37.59 -35.53
N VAL A 24 -5.00 37.65 -35.05
CA VAL A 24 -4.14 38.79 -35.42
C VAL A 24 -3.27 38.28 -36.56
N ALA A 25 -3.48 38.88 -37.72
CA ALA A 25 -2.92 38.49 -39.00
C ALA A 25 -1.41 38.25 -38.94
N THR A 26 -1.01 36.98 -38.87
CA THR A 26 0.18 36.55 -39.58
C THR A 26 -0.12 36.76 -41.05
N ALA A 27 0.59 37.68 -41.69
CA ALA A 27 0.65 37.78 -43.14
C ALA A 27 1.27 36.49 -43.68
N GLN A 28 0.43 35.45 -43.77
CA GLN A 28 0.60 34.32 -44.66
C GLN A 28 -0.12 34.72 -45.93
N THR A 29 0.62 34.70 -47.03
CA THR A 29 0.11 34.68 -48.40
C THR A 29 -1.05 33.69 -48.51
N THR A 30 -2.28 34.18 -48.57
CA THR A 30 -3.47 33.35 -48.78
C THR A 30 -3.57 33.00 -50.25
N THR A 31 -3.37 31.72 -50.52
CA THR A 31 -3.65 30.98 -51.75
C THR A 31 -5.12 31.09 -52.15
N ALA A 32 -5.41 31.20 -53.45
CA ALA A 32 -6.72 30.82 -53.98
C ALA A 32 -6.76 29.28 -54.15
N ALA A 33 -7.67 28.62 -53.43
CA ALA A 33 -7.93 27.20 -53.54
C ALA A 33 -8.62 26.82 -54.87
N PRO A 34 -8.66 25.53 -55.20
CA PRO A 34 -9.98 24.92 -55.17
C PRO A 34 -10.05 23.70 -54.25
N SER A 35 -11.25 23.57 -53.68
CA SER A 35 -11.74 22.48 -52.85
C SER A 35 -11.74 21.14 -53.60
N ALA A 36 -11.21 20.11 -52.97
CA ALA A 36 -11.76 18.75 -52.85
C ALA A 36 -10.62 17.84 -52.37
N ALA A 37 -10.85 17.10 -51.30
CA ALA A 37 -9.92 16.08 -50.84
C ALA A 37 -9.80 14.96 -51.88
N PRO A 38 -8.58 14.40 -52.09
CA PRO A 38 -8.46 12.98 -52.35
C PRO A 38 -7.42 12.28 -51.45
N ASP A 39 -7.60 10.98 -51.36
CA ASP A 39 -6.96 10.01 -50.46
C ASP A 39 -5.43 9.97 -50.47
N ALA A 40 -4.87 9.81 -49.27
CA ALA A 40 -3.44 9.76 -48.97
C ALA A 40 -2.70 8.49 -49.47
N ALA A 41 -3.33 7.64 -50.28
CA ALA A 41 -2.72 6.42 -50.83
C ALA A 41 -2.07 6.63 -52.22
N ALA A 42 -2.42 7.70 -52.95
CA ALA A 42 -1.93 7.90 -54.32
C ALA A 42 -0.56 8.60 -54.42
N VAL A 43 -0.14 9.35 -53.38
CA VAL A 43 1.08 10.19 -53.43
C VAL A 43 2.38 9.36 -53.27
N SER A 44 2.32 8.19 -52.63
CA SER A 44 3.49 7.32 -52.44
C SER A 44 3.90 6.58 -53.72
N ASP A 45 2.94 6.22 -54.58
CA ASP A 45 3.20 5.48 -55.80
C ASP A 45 3.85 6.36 -56.89
N GLU A 46 3.51 7.64 -56.95
CA GLU A 46 4.05 8.57 -57.95
C GLU A 46 5.47 9.04 -57.61
N ALA A 47 5.78 9.21 -56.32
CA ALA A 47 7.14 9.47 -55.84
C ALA A 47 8.07 8.25 -56.02
N ALA A 48 7.56 7.04 -55.80
CA ALA A 48 8.32 5.80 -56.03
C ALA A 48 8.57 5.54 -57.52
N ARG A 49 7.60 5.82 -58.40
CA ARG A 49 7.77 5.73 -59.86
C ARG A 49 8.74 6.80 -60.41
N SER A 50 8.65 8.04 -59.91
CA SER A 50 9.59 9.12 -60.22
C SER A 50 11.04 8.79 -59.83
N GLY A 51 11.24 8.19 -58.65
CA GLY A 51 12.56 7.72 -58.21
C GLY A 51 13.09 6.56 -59.05
N ALA A 52 12.22 5.61 -59.45
CA ALA A 52 12.59 4.49 -60.30
C ALA A 52 12.97 4.94 -61.72
N ASP A 53 12.19 5.83 -62.33
CA ASP A 53 12.46 6.37 -63.69
C ASP A 53 13.74 7.22 -63.72
N ALA A 54 14.04 7.97 -62.66
CA ALA A 54 15.29 8.70 -62.53
C ALA A 54 16.50 7.76 -62.41
N LEU A 55 16.34 6.63 -61.70
CA LEU A 55 17.38 5.61 -61.57
C LEU A 55 17.61 4.85 -62.88
N ILE A 56 16.54 4.56 -63.63
CA ILE A 56 16.62 3.93 -64.95
C ILE A 56 17.39 4.83 -65.93
N ARG A 57 17.05 6.13 -66.00
CA ARG A 57 17.78 7.09 -66.86
C ARG A 57 19.25 7.23 -66.48
N LEU A 58 19.57 7.14 -65.19
CA LEU A 58 20.95 7.19 -64.70
C LEU A 58 21.75 5.90 -65.01
N LEU A 59 21.06 4.77 -65.19
CA LEU A 59 21.67 3.48 -65.56
C LEU A 59 21.80 3.28 -67.09
N GLU A 60 20.98 3.99 -67.87
CA GLU A 60 21.05 4.01 -69.34
C GLU A 60 22.22 4.87 -69.87
N ASP A 61 22.63 5.91 -69.14
CA ASP A 61 23.82 6.70 -69.45
C ASP A 61 25.11 5.93 -69.09
N PRO A 62 25.98 5.59 -70.07
CA PRO A 62 27.19 4.80 -69.85
C PRO A 62 28.15 5.43 -68.83
N ASP A 63 28.30 6.76 -68.85
CA ASP A 63 29.26 7.47 -67.99
C ASP A 63 28.73 7.59 -66.56
N ALA A 64 27.42 7.84 -66.40
CA ALA A 64 26.78 7.90 -65.08
C ALA A 64 26.70 6.52 -64.41
N ARG A 65 26.47 5.46 -65.19
CA ARG A 65 26.50 4.08 -64.71
C ARG A 65 27.89 3.69 -64.20
N ASP A 66 28.95 4.01 -64.94
CA ASP A 66 30.32 3.70 -64.53
C ASP A 66 30.76 4.51 -63.30
N ALA A 67 30.31 5.76 -63.18
CA ALA A 67 30.50 6.58 -61.98
C ALA A 67 29.78 6.00 -60.75
N MET A 68 28.54 5.52 -60.90
CA MET A 68 27.79 4.85 -59.83
C MET A 68 28.47 3.54 -59.41
N ILE A 69 28.94 2.74 -60.37
CA ILE A 69 29.66 1.49 -60.08
C ILE A 69 30.97 1.77 -59.33
N ARG A 70 31.70 2.82 -59.69
CA ARG A 70 32.89 3.26 -58.93
C ARG A 70 32.53 3.69 -57.52
N TYR A 71 31.51 4.55 -57.36
CA TYR A 71 31.05 4.99 -56.03
C TYR A 71 30.63 3.81 -55.13
N LEU A 72 29.95 2.81 -55.69
CA LEU A 72 29.54 1.61 -54.96
C LEU A 72 30.72 0.67 -54.64
N LYS A 73 31.73 0.59 -55.51
CA LYS A 73 32.98 -0.15 -55.24
C LYS A 73 33.81 0.55 -54.16
N ASP A 74 33.93 1.86 -54.22
CA ASP A 74 34.66 2.69 -53.25
C ASP A 74 33.97 2.65 -51.88
N GLY A 75 32.63 2.71 -51.83
CA GLY A 75 31.87 2.55 -50.59
C GLY A 75 31.96 1.15 -49.98
N ARG A 76 32.19 0.10 -50.80
CA ARG A 76 32.42 -1.27 -50.32
C ARG A 76 33.85 -1.47 -49.83
N ALA A 77 34.84 -0.86 -50.49
CA ALA A 77 36.23 -0.83 -50.06
C ALA A 77 36.37 -0.04 -48.73
N ALA A 78 35.72 1.11 -48.61
CA ALA A 78 35.71 1.92 -47.39
C ALA A 78 35.01 1.23 -46.20
N ARG A 79 34.08 0.30 -46.46
CA ARG A 79 33.43 -0.51 -45.42
C ARG A 79 34.21 -1.77 -45.05
N ALA A 80 35.19 -2.16 -45.87
CA ALA A 80 36.13 -3.24 -45.58
C ALA A 80 37.37 -2.77 -44.77
N GLU A 81 37.63 -1.46 -44.70
CA GLU A 81 38.77 -0.85 -43.98
C GLU A 81 38.44 -0.23 -42.60
N ALA A 82 37.25 -0.49 -42.03
CA ALA A 82 36.95 -0.07 -40.66
C ALA A 82 37.46 -1.10 -39.62
N PRO A 83 38.23 -0.69 -38.59
CA PRO A 83 38.94 -1.61 -37.71
C PRO A 83 38.03 -2.34 -36.72
N THR A 84 38.18 -3.66 -36.66
CA THR A 84 37.70 -4.53 -35.58
C THR A 84 38.72 -4.48 -34.42
N PRO A 85 38.32 -4.49 -33.13
CA PRO A 85 39.29 -4.50 -32.03
C PRO A 85 40.11 -5.80 -32.04
N ALA A 86 41.39 -5.65 -31.70
CA ALA A 86 42.51 -6.55 -31.98
C ALA A 86 42.36 -8.01 -31.54
N PRO A 87 43.00 -8.96 -32.26
CA PRO A 87 43.44 -10.23 -31.72
C PRO A 87 44.85 -10.13 -31.11
N ALA A 88 45.12 -11.00 -30.14
CA ALA A 88 46.43 -11.25 -29.54
C ALA A 88 47.41 -11.92 -30.54
N GLU A 89 48.70 -11.75 -30.26
CA GLU A 89 49.89 -12.16 -31.05
C GLU A 89 49.98 -13.66 -31.41
N GLU A 90 50.60 -13.93 -32.57
CA GLU A 90 51.19 -15.22 -33.04
C GLU A 90 52.31 -15.70 -32.07
N ALA A 91 52.71 -16.97 -31.92
CA ALA A 91 52.67 -18.20 -32.74
C ALA A 91 53.04 -19.43 -31.86
N PRO A 92 53.24 -20.69 -32.36
CA PRO A 92 52.99 -21.23 -33.70
C PRO A 92 52.27 -22.62 -33.73
N ASP A 93 51.94 -23.05 -34.96
CA ASP A 93 51.85 -24.42 -35.46
C ASP A 93 51.02 -25.47 -34.72
N ALA A 94 49.95 -25.93 -35.37
CA ALA A 94 49.92 -27.26 -36.00
C ALA A 94 48.48 -27.70 -36.32
N ALA A 95 48.26 -27.93 -37.62
CA ALA A 95 47.56 -29.08 -38.19
C ALA A 95 46.09 -29.41 -37.82
N THR A 96 45.45 -29.90 -38.89
CA THR A 96 44.35 -30.88 -38.97
C THR A 96 42.91 -30.39 -38.78
N ALA A 97 42.19 -30.41 -39.92
CA ALA A 97 40.93 -31.15 -40.16
C ALA A 97 39.73 -30.80 -39.25
N ALA A 98 38.49 -30.63 -39.69
CA ALA A 98 37.79 -31.00 -40.90
C ALA A 98 36.45 -30.23 -40.92
N GLU A 99 35.87 -30.13 -42.11
CA GLU A 99 34.43 -30.28 -42.40
C GLU A 99 33.41 -29.50 -41.56
N THR A 100 32.85 -28.46 -42.18
CA THR A 100 31.42 -28.15 -42.06
C THR A 100 30.64 -29.17 -42.88
N PRO A 101 29.47 -29.62 -42.40
CA PRO A 101 28.32 -29.49 -43.29
C PRO A 101 27.15 -28.78 -42.62
N ALA A 102 26.49 -27.97 -43.43
CA ALA A 102 25.16 -27.46 -43.18
C ALA A 102 24.15 -28.62 -43.11
N GLY A 103 23.17 -28.53 -42.22
CA GLY A 103 22.06 -29.47 -42.15
C GLY A 103 21.02 -29.14 -41.09
N GLU A 104 19.85 -28.73 -41.58
CA GLU A 104 18.51 -29.08 -41.08
C GLU A 104 17.99 -28.59 -39.70
N ALA A 105 16.91 -27.79 -39.85
CA ALA A 105 15.58 -27.98 -39.27
C ALA A 105 15.37 -28.13 -37.76
N ALA A 106 14.53 -27.20 -37.28
CA ALA A 106 13.41 -27.39 -36.34
C ALA A 106 13.70 -27.80 -34.88
N GLY A 107 13.13 -27.02 -33.97
CA GLY A 107 12.83 -27.47 -32.62
C GLY A 107 13.14 -26.44 -31.55
N ALA A 108 12.10 -26.11 -30.78
CA ALA A 108 12.13 -25.26 -29.61
C ALA A 108 13.31 -25.54 -28.66
N ASP A 109 13.88 -24.47 -28.13
CA ASP A 109 14.31 -24.48 -26.73
C ASP A 109 14.14 -23.10 -26.09
N GLU A 110 13.48 -23.13 -24.94
CA GLU A 110 13.32 -22.02 -24.02
C GLU A 110 14.70 -21.57 -23.52
N ALA A 111 15.29 -20.57 -24.17
CA ALA A 111 16.37 -19.81 -23.57
C ALA A 111 15.75 -18.74 -22.67
N VAL A 112 15.69 -19.08 -21.38
CA VAL A 112 15.63 -18.17 -20.23
C VAL A 112 16.32 -16.85 -20.58
N ALA A 113 15.51 -15.82 -20.87
CA ALA A 113 15.96 -14.45 -20.83
C ALA A 113 16.28 -14.16 -19.37
N GLU A 114 17.53 -14.40 -19.00
CA GLU A 114 18.10 -14.01 -17.72
C GLU A 114 17.97 -12.48 -17.66
N LYS A 115 16.88 -12.05 -17.03
CA LYS A 115 16.56 -10.66 -16.76
C LYS A 115 17.55 -10.21 -15.68
N GLN A 116 18.76 -9.86 -16.12
CA GLN A 116 19.74 -9.21 -15.26
C GLN A 116 19.06 -8.00 -14.62
N PRO A 117 19.15 -7.82 -13.30
CA PRO A 117 18.55 -6.68 -12.65
C PRO A 117 19.28 -5.44 -13.16
N ASP A 118 18.56 -4.60 -13.91
CA ASP A 118 18.94 -3.22 -14.23
C ASP A 118 19.23 -2.47 -12.91
N HIS A 119 20.45 -2.58 -12.41
CA HIS A 119 20.84 -1.93 -11.17
C HIS A 119 20.71 -0.43 -11.39
N LEU A 120 20.06 0.23 -10.43
CA LEU A 120 19.94 1.69 -10.31
C LEU A 120 21.29 2.40 -10.58
N ALA A 121 22.41 1.75 -10.22
CA ALA A 121 23.76 2.20 -10.54
C ALA A 121 24.04 2.37 -12.04
N VAL A 122 23.61 1.43 -12.89
CA VAL A 122 23.78 1.51 -14.37
C VAL A 122 22.90 2.64 -14.94
N ARG A 123 21.66 2.79 -14.45
CA ARG A 123 20.78 3.90 -14.87
C ARG A 123 21.34 5.25 -14.46
N ILE A 124 21.88 5.36 -13.24
CA ILE A 124 22.55 6.58 -12.77
C ILE A 124 23.82 6.85 -13.57
N ALA A 125 24.61 5.82 -13.91
CA ALA A 125 25.82 5.96 -14.72
C ALA A 125 25.52 6.38 -16.17
N GLN A 126 24.47 5.83 -16.79
CA GLN A 126 24.02 6.26 -18.11
C GLN A 126 23.44 7.68 -18.08
N ALA A 127 22.67 8.03 -17.05
CA ALA A 127 22.17 9.39 -16.87
C ALA A 127 23.32 10.40 -16.66
N SER A 128 24.34 10.05 -15.88
CA SER A 128 25.50 10.93 -15.66
C SER A 128 26.35 11.07 -16.93
N GLN A 129 26.57 10.00 -17.68
CA GLN A 129 27.25 10.07 -18.98
C GLN A 129 26.45 10.91 -20.00
N GLY A 130 25.12 10.79 -20.02
CA GLY A 130 24.24 11.61 -20.85
C GLY A 130 24.39 13.10 -20.52
N LEU A 131 24.35 13.46 -19.24
CA LEU A 131 24.55 14.84 -18.77
C LEU A 131 25.91 15.41 -19.17
N VAL A 132 27.00 14.62 -19.07
CA VAL A 132 28.34 15.08 -19.47
C VAL A 132 28.44 15.30 -20.99
N LYS A 133 27.87 14.40 -21.79
CA LYS A 133 27.83 14.55 -23.26
C LYS A 133 27.02 15.78 -23.67
N GLU A 134 25.84 15.97 -23.10
CA GLU A 134 25.01 17.15 -23.36
C GLU A 134 25.72 18.44 -22.94
N ALA A 135 26.35 18.46 -21.76
CA ALA A 135 27.14 19.60 -21.30
C ALA A 135 28.28 19.95 -22.27
N GLY A 136 28.97 18.95 -22.82
CA GLY A 136 30.01 19.15 -23.84
C GLY A 136 29.46 19.78 -25.13
N ILE A 137 28.31 19.31 -25.61
CA ILE A 137 27.63 19.87 -26.80
C ILE A 137 27.22 21.33 -26.56
N TYR A 138 26.70 21.65 -25.37
CA TYR A 138 26.31 23.02 -25.03
C TYR A 138 27.52 23.95 -24.90
N LEU A 139 28.60 23.49 -24.27
CA LEU A 139 29.85 24.25 -24.15
C LEU A 139 30.45 24.55 -25.51
N ASP A 140 30.47 23.56 -26.41
CA ASP A 140 30.93 23.72 -27.78
C ASP A 140 30.04 24.70 -28.58
N ARG A 141 28.72 24.69 -28.36
CA ARG A 141 27.81 25.69 -28.97
C ARG A 141 28.07 27.11 -28.47
N ILE A 142 28.30 27.28 -27.16
CA ILE A 142 28.67 28.58 -26.56
C ILE A 142 29.98 29.08 -27.14
N THR A 143 31.02 28.25 -27.12
CA THR A 143 32.35 28.63 -27.60
C THR A 143 32.34 28.94 -29.09
N ARG A 144 31.64 28.15 -29.93
CA ARG A 144 31.47 28.44 -31.36
C ARG A 144 30.77 29.78 -31.59
N SER A 145 29.67 30.05 -30.89
CA SER A 145 28.91 31.32 -31.00
C SER A 145 29.71 32.55 -30.53
N LEU A 146 30.59 32.40 -29.54
CA LEU A 146 31.51 33.47 -29.11
C LEU A 146 32.68 33.65 -30.09
N SER A 147 33.25 32.55 -30.58
CA SER A 147 34.37 32.58 -31.52
C SER A 147 33.99 33.12 -32.92
N SER A 148 32.70 33.10 -33.27
CA SER A 148 32.18 33.71 -34.49
C SER A 148 32.02 35.23 -34.40
N LEU A 149 32.08 35.83 -33.20
CA LEU A 149 31.88 37.27 -33.00
C LEU A 149 32.84 38.15 -33.82
N PRO A 150 34.17 37.89 -33.86
CA PRO A 150 35.08 38.73 -34.62
C PRO A 150 34.74 38.74 -36.12
N ARG A 151 34.42 37.56 -36.68
CA ARG A 151 34.02 37.42 -38.09
C ARG A 151 32.69 38.12 -38.35
N ALA A 152 31.73 37.95 -37.45
CA ALA A 152 30.42 38.59 -37.51
C ALA A 152 30.52 40.13 -37.48
N LEU A 153 31.44 40.67 -36.68
CA LEU A 153 31.73 42.12 -36.62
C LEU A 153 32.39 42.62 -37.91
N THR A 154 33.22 41.81 -38.56
CA THR A 154 33.78 42.18 -39.88
C THR A 154 32.67 42.32 -40.92
N TYR A 155 31.71 41.39 -40.96
CA TYR A 155 30.54 41.50 -41.86
C TYR A 155 29.64 42.70 -41.55
N ALA A 156 29.57 43.12 -40.28
CA ALA A 156 28.81 44.31 -39.88
C ALA A 156 29.38 45.61 -40.45
N SER A 157 30.68 45.68 -40.71
CA SER A 157 31.32 46.87 -41.30
C SER A 157 30.91 47.16 -42.74
N GLY A 158 30.37 46.16 -43.47
CA GLY A 158 29.81 46.30 -44.81
C GLY A 158 28.29 46.57 -44.84
N ALA A 159 27.65 46.76 -43.68
CA ALA A 159 26.22 46.99 -43.59
C ALA A 159 25.84 48.40 -44.12
N ASN A 160 24.67 48.49 -44.76
CA ASN A 160 24.16 49.74 -45.31
C ASN A 160 23.49 50.58 -44.21
N TRP A 161 24.30 51.34 -43.47
CA TRP A 161 23.87 52.11 -42.29
C TRP A 161 22.73 53.10 -42.56
N GLY A 162 22.63 53.63 -43.79
CA GLY A 162 21.53 54.54 -44.15
C GLY A 162 20.14 53.91 -44.09
N GLN A 163 20.00 52.63 -44.47
CA GLN A 163 18.72 51.91 -44.32
C GLN A 163 18.39 51.60 -42.86
N ILE A 164 19.41 51.45 -42.01
CA ILE A 164 19.23 51.19 -40.58
C ILE A 164 18.75 52.45 -39.87
N ASP A 165 19.24 53.64 -40.26
CA ASP A 165 18.85 54.90 -39.65
C ASP A 165 17.36 55.21 -39.86
N ASP A 166 16.84 55.04 -41.08
CA ASP A 166 15.41 55.23 -41.39
C ASP A 166 14.53 54.27 -40.57
N LEU A 167 14.95 53.00 -40.46
CA LEU A 167 14.26 52.00 -39.65
C LEU A 167 14.28 52.33 -38.15
N LEU A 168 15.41 52.85 -37.64
CA LEU A 168 15.54 53.24 -36.25
C LEU A 168 14.64 54.43 -35.90
N ILE A 169 14.50 55.40 -36.80
CA ILE A 169 13.61 56.56 -36.62
C ILE A 169 12.14 56.10 -36.62
N GLN A 170 11.74 55.25 -37.57
CA GLN A 170 10.39 54.68 -37.64
C GLN A 170 10.07 53.85 -36.38
N LEU A 171 11.00 53.01 -35.95
CA LEU A 171 10.88 52.23 -34.73
C LEU A 171 10.81 53.14 -33.49
N ALA A 172 11.61 54.20 -33.41
CA ALA A 172 11.60 55.14 -32.30
C ALA A 172 10.25 55.88 -32.18
N LEU A 173 9.64 56.25 -33.30
CA LEU A 173 8.32 56.88 -33.33
C LEU A 173 7.22 55.91 -32.88
N LEU A 174 7.26 54.66 -33.36
CA LEU A 174 6.33 53.60 -32.94
C LEU A 174 6.48 53.27 -31.44
N VAL A 175 7.73 53.18 -30.95
CA VAL A 175 8.04 53.01 -29.53
C VAL A 175 7.51 54.19 -28.72
N ALA A 176 7.75 55.42 -29.16
CA ALA A 176 7.30 56.63 -28.46
C ALA A 176 5.76 56.68 -28.36
N ALA A 177 5.06 56.36 -29.45
CA ALA A 177 3.60 56.31 -29.48
C ALA A 177 3.04 55.24 -28.53
N THR A 178 3.53 53.99 -28.64
CA THR A 178 3.03 52.86 -27.85
C THR A 178 3.40 52.95 -26.36
N VAL A 179 4.66 53.29 -26.04
CA VAL A 179 5.13 53.46 -24.65
C VAL A 179 4.55 54.72 -24.01
N GLY A 180 4.43 55.81 -24.77
CA GLY A 180 3.81 57.05 -24.31
C GLY A 180 2.34 56.85 -23.94
N LEU A 181 1.57 56.20 -24.82
CA LEU A 181 0.18 55.83 -24.54
C LEU A 181 0.07 54.90 -23.33
N LEU A 182 0.94 53.90 -23.23
CA LEU A 182 0.97 52.98 -22.10
C LEU A 182 1.27 53.70 -20.78
N TYR A 183 2.20 54.65 -20.77
CA TYR A 183 2.50 55.46 -19.59
C TYR A 183 1.31 56.33 -19.17
N LEU A 184 0.66 56.99 -20.14
CA LEU A 184 -0.52 57.83 -19.91
C LEU A 184 -1.69 57.01 -19.33
N LEU A 185 -2.06 55.91 -19.99
CA LEU A 185 -3.17 55.04 -19.58
C LEU A 185 -2.88 54.38 -18.22
N ARG A 186 -1.64 53.96 -17.95
CA ARG A 186 -1.27 53.41 -16.64
C ARG A 186 -1.34 54.46 -15.54
N ARG A 187 -0.89 55.70 -15.80
CA ARG A 187 -0.97 56.78 -14.81
C ARG A 187 -2.43 57.09 -14.44
N LEU A 188 -3.34 57.04 -15.42
CA LEU A 188 -4.77 57.20 -15.19
C LEU A 188 -5.37 56.03 -14.41
N SER A 189 -5.03 54.80 -14.80
CA SER A 189 -5.44 53.56 -14.13
C SER A 189 -4.98 53.50 -12.68
N ASP A 190 -3.72 53.84 -12.40
CA ASP A 190 -3.17 53.83 -11.04
C ASP A 190 -3.90 54.83 -10.13
N ARG A 191 -4.27 56.02 -10.64
CA ARG A 191 -5.08 57.00 -9.90
C ARG A 191 -6.48 56.50 -9.58
N PHE A 192 -7.12 55.82 -10.53
CA PHE A 192 -8.45 55.25 -10.34
C PHE A 192 -8.43 54.10 -9.32
N PHE A 193 -7.43 53.21 -9.42
CA PHE A 193 -7.29 52.07 -8.50
C PHE A 193 -6.83 52.45 -7.11
N ALA A 194 -6.04 53.51 -6.93
CA ALA A 194 -5.65 53.99 -5.61
C ALA A 194 -6.88 54.32 -4.73
N ARG A 195 -7.87 55.00 -5.31
CA ARG A 195 -9.14 55.33 -4.62
C ARG A 195 -9.98 54.11 -4.24
N MET A 196 -9.94 53.05 -5.05
CA MET A 196 -10.67 51.80 -4.75
C MET A 196 -9.92 50.90 -3.76
N ALA A 197 -8.59 51.00 -3.72
CA ALA A 197 -7.73 50.18 -2.86
C ALA A 197 -7.74 50.65 -1.40
N GLU A 198 -7.93 51.95 -1.14
CA GLU A 198 -8.04 52.51 0.22
C GLU A 198 -9.17 51.85 1.05
N GLY A 199 -10.22 51.34 0.41
CA GLY A 199 -11.32 50.60 1.08
C GLY A 199 -11.16 49.08 1.15
N ALA A 200 -10.04 48.51 0.67
CA ALA A 200 -9.84 47.06 0.53
C ALA A 200 -9.15 46.39 1.74
N GLU A 201 -8.45 47.16 2.56
CA GLU A 201 -7.75 46.64 3.74
C GLU A 201 -8.72 46.01 4.77
N ALA A 202 -9.92 46.55 4.90
CA ALA A 202 -10.97 46.03 5.80
C ALA A 202 -11.89 44.96 5.16
N GLY A 203 -11.67 44.57 3.90
CA GLY A 203 -12.56 43.67 3.15
C GLY A 203 -12.26 42.16 3.30
N THR A 204 -13.24 41.31 2.97
CA THR A 204 -13.09 39.85 2.90
C THR A 204 -12.07 39.41 1.84
N ILE A 205 -11.43 38.24 2.03
CA ILE A 205 -10.46 37.61 1.09
C ILE A 205 -10.99 37.59 -0.35
N MET A 206 -12.30 37.44 -0.52
CA MET A 206 -12.94 37.45 -1.83
C MET A 206 -12.95 38.80 -2.53
N ARG A 207 -13.23 39.89 -1.79
CA ARG A 207 -13.19 41.25 -2.33
C ARG A 207 -11.77 41.60 -2.74
N ARG A 208 -10.78 41.14 -1.96
CA ARG A 208 -9.36 41.26 -2.28
C ARG A 208 -8.99 40.51 -3.58
N ALA A 209 -9.38 39.23 -3.69
CA ALA A 209 -9.18 38.47 -4.92
C ALA A 209 -9.86 39.13 -6.14
N MET A 210 -11.10 39.59 -6.00
CA MET A 210 -11.83 40.27 -7.09
C MET A 210 -11.17 41.57 -7.54
N LEU A 211 -10.68 42.40 -6.61
CA LEU A 211 -9.98 43.65 -6.94
C LEU A 211 -8.64 43.42 -7.63
N LEU A 212 -7.89 42.40 -7.20
CA LEU A 212 -6.64 42.00 -7.84
C LEU A 212 -6.87 41.57 -9.30
N LEU A 213 -7.97 40.88 -9.57
CA LEU A 213 -8.35 40.47 -10.92
C LEU A 213 -8.84 41.60 -11.79
N LEU A 214 -9.66 42.47 -11.23
CA LEU A 214 -10.13 43.66 -11.94
C LEU A 214 -8.93 44.53 -12.37
N ARG A 215 -7.92 44.66 -11.50
CA ARG A 215 -6.68 45.36 -11.83
C ARG A 215 -5.92 44.66 -12.96
N ALA A 216 -5.74 43.35 -12.86
CA ALA A 216 -5.05 42.56 -13.89
C ALA A 216 -5.75 42.70 -15.24
N GLY A 217 -7.08 42.56 -15.24
CA GLY A 217 -7.94 42.72 -16.41
C GLY A 217 -7.80 44.10 -17.03
N LEU A 218 -7.86 45.17 -16.24
CA LEU A 218 -7.65 46.52 -16.76
C LEU A 218 -6.26 46.71 -17.36
N GLU A 219 -5.22 46.18 -16.72
CA GLU A 219 -3.86 46.28 -17.28
C GLU A 219 -3.73 45.56 -18.64
N LEU A 220 -4.44 44.45 -18.85
CA LEU A 220 -4.46 43.77 -20.15
C LEU A 220 -5.21 44.57 -21.20
N VAL A 221 -6.35 45.14 -20.84
CA VAL A 221 -7.11 46.02 -21.75
C VAL A 221 -6.23 47.19 -22.17
N ILE A 222 -5.48 47.80 -21.24
CA ILE A 222 -4.52 48.86 -21.56
C ILE A 222 -3.44 48.36 -22.54
N VAL A 223 -2.88 47.17 -22.32
CA VAL A 223 -1.89 46.58 -23.24
C VAL A 223 -2.50 46.33 -24.61
N GLY A 224 -3.71 45.76 -24.68
CA GLY A 224 -4.45 45.53 -25.92
C GLY A 224 -4.70 46.84 -26.68
N LEU A 225 -5.19 47.87 -26.01
CA LEU A 225 -5.39 49.21 -26.58
C LEU A 225 -4.07 49.81 -27.11
N CYS A 226 -2.97 49.67 -26.38
CA CYS A 226 -1.67 50.17 -26.84
C CYS A 226 -1.18 49.44 -28.09
N VAL A 227 -1.41 48.12 -28.17
CA VAL A 227 -1.07 47.33 -29.36
C VAL A 227 -1.98 47.67 -30.53
N SER A 228 -3.29 47.81 -30.32
CA SER A 228 -4.23 48.25 -31.36
C SER A 228 -3.88 49.61 -31.93
N VAL A 229 -3.56 50.59 -31.07
CA VAL A 229 -3.10 51.92 -31.51
C VAL A 229 -1.74 51.82 -32.19
N GLY A 230 -0.84 50.97 -31.69
CA GLY A 230 0.44 50.71 -32.35
C GLY A 230 0.30 50.16 -33.77
N TYR A 231 -0.60 49.19 -33.99
CA TYR A 231 -0.91 48.70 -35.33
C TYR A 231 -1.57 49.78 -36.21
N ALA A 232 -2.44 50.62 -35.66
CA ALA A 232 -3.02 51.74 -36.40
C ALA A 232 -1.96 52.76 -36.84
N VAL A 233 -1.01 53.09 -35.96
CA VAL A 233 0.13 53.98 -36.24
C VAL A 233 1.07 53.38 -37.29
N ALA A 234 1.35 52.07 -37.19
CA ALA A 234 2.15 51.33 -38.15
C ALA A 234 1.53 51.39 -39.56
N ILE A 235 0.22 51.14 -39.69
CA ILE A 235 -0.48 51.22 -40.98
C ILE A 235 -0.49 52.64 -41.57
N SER A 236 -0.56 53.68 -40.72
CA SER A 236 -0.65 55.07 -41.18
C SER A 236 0.69 55.72 -41.54
N TYR A 237 1.78 55.30 -40.90
CA TYR A 237 3.12 55.90 -41.06
C TYR A 237 4.16 54.95 -41.67
N GLY A 238 3.78 53.71 -41.99
CA GLY A 238 4.64 52.75 -42.67
C GLY A 238 5.01 53.18 -44.09
N GLN A 239 6.20 52.75 -44.55
CA GLN A 239 6.72 53.07 -45.90
C GLN A 239 5.79 52.54 -47.01
N VAL A 240 5.09 51.44 -46.75
CA VAL A 240 4.08 50.85 -47.64
C VAL A 240 2.69 51.14 -47.10
N GLN A 241 1.98 52.04 -47.78
CA GLN A 241 0.66 52.49 -47.34
C GLN A 241 -0.34 51.31 -47.24
N GLY A 242 -0.93 51.11 -46.06
CA GLY A 242 -1.95 50.09 -45.84
C GLY A 242 -1.44 48.71 -45.43
N GLN A 243 -0.12 48.49 -45.30
CA GLN A 243 0.46 47.23 -44.82
C GLN A 243 1.36 47.47 -43.61
N VAL A 244 1.33 46.55 -42.66
CA VAL A 244 2.24 46.56 -41.50
C VAL A 244 3.55 45.92 -41.92
N GLU A 245 4.66 46.65 -41.79
CA GLU A 245 5.96 46.09 -42.12
C GLU A 245 6.40 45.03 -41.10
N LEU A 246 7.28 44.13 -41.54
CA LEU A 246 7.81 43.06 -40.67
C LEU A 246 8.44 43.63 -39.39
N VAL A 247 9.17 44.74 -39.48
CA VAL A 247 9.84 45.40 -38.33
C VAL A 247 8.83 45.90 -37.30
N GLU A 248 7.75 46.54 -37.77
CA GLU A 248 6.68 47.06 -36.93
C GLU A 248 5.92 45.92 -36.26
N SER A 249 5.61 44.85 -37.00
CA SER A 249 4.96 43.65 -36.46
C SER A 249 5.84 42.96 -35.40
N LEU A 250 7.14 42.81 -35.66
CA LEU A 250 8.09 42.24 -34.70
C LEU A 250 8.13 43.04 -33.40
N PHE A 251 8.18 44.37 -33.50
CA PHE A 251 8.13 45.24 -32.33
C PHE A 251 6.80 45.15 -31.58
N LEU A 252 5.67 45.22 -32.27
CA LEU A 252 4.34 45.17 -31.65
C LEU A 252 4.08 43.82 -30.98
N ASN A 253 4.50 42.71 -31.60
CA ASN A 253 4.46 41.39 -31.00
C ASN A 253 5.36 41.31 -29.76
N ALA A 254 6.61 41.76 -29.85
CA ALA A 254 7.51 41.81 -28.71
C ALA A 254 6.96 42.67 -27.56
N PHE A 255 6.39 43.84 -27.89
CA PHE A 255 5.75 44.73 -26.94
C PHE A 255 4.57 44.03 -26.26
N PHE A 256 3.68 43.39 -27.00
CA PHE A 256 2.56 42.64 -26.45
C PHE A 256 3.03 41.57 -25.45
N PHE A 257 3.95 40.70 -25.84
CA PHE A 257 4.43 39.61 -24.98
C PHE A 257 5.21 40.12 -23.76
N VAL A 258 6.09 41.10 -23.93
CA VAL A 258 6.83 41.71 -22.81
C VAL A 258 5.88 42.36 -21.81
N GLN A 259 4.83 43.05 -22.29
CA GLN A 259 3.88 43.68 -21.38
C GLN A 259 2.98 42.67 -20.68
N ILE A 260 2.52 41.61 -21.35
CA ILE A 260 1.79 40.51 -20.71
C ILE A 260 2.64 39.87 -19.61
N ALA A 261 3.91 39.55 -19.89
CA ALA A 261 4.82 38.99 -18.88
C ALA A 261 4.96 39.93 -17.67
N LYS A 262 5.07 41.25 -17.88
CA LYS A 262 5.09 42.25 -16.80
C LYS A 262 3.76 42.40 -16.05
N VAL A 263 2.62 42.20 -16.71
CA VAL A 263 1.30 42.14 -16.04
C VAL A 263 1.26 40.92 -15.14
N SER A 264 1.66 39.74 -15.62
CA SER A 264 1.70 38.50 -14.83
C SER A 264 2.62 38.61 -13.62
N ILE A 265 3.81 39.22 -13.77
CA ILE A 265 4.73 39.45 -12.65
C ILE A 265 4.13 40.41 -11.62
N ARG A 266 3.47 41.50 -12.06
CA ARG A 266 2.79 42.43 -11.15
C ARG A 266 1.59 41.81 -10.44
N PHE A 267 0.88 40.95 -11.15
CA PHE A 267 -0.23 40.19 -10.61
C PHE A 267 0.23 39.24 -9.50
N ALA A 268 1.30 38.47 -9.75
CA ALA A 268 1.84 37.52 -8.79
C ALA A 268 2.46 38.19 -7.55
N LEU A 269 3.25 39.26 -7.75
CA LEU A 269 4.00 39.91 -6.66
C LEU A 269 3.24 41.05 -5.97
N SER A 270 2.18 41.60 -6.59
CA SER A 270 1.39 42.77 -6.13
C SER A 270 2.20 43.78 -5.28
N PRO A 271 3.20 44.44 -5.88
CA PRO A 271 4.20 45.24 -5.16
C PRO A 271 3.61 46.51 -4.51
N LYS A 272 2.56 47.09 -5.09
CA LYS A 272 1.99 48.38 -4.65
C LYS A 272 0.91 48.26 -3.56
N PHE A 273 0.34 47.07 -3.35
CA PHE A 273 -0.73 46.85 -2.38
C PHE A 273 -0.45 45.58 -1.58
N SER A 274 0.02 45.76 -0.35
CA SER A 274 0.38 44.68 0.59
C SER A 274 -0.82 43.78 0.93
N ALA A 275 -2.01 44.36 1.08
CA ALA A 275 -3.24 43.63 1.40
C ALA A 275 -3.74 42.66 0.31
N LEU A 276 -3.23 42.76 -0.92
CA LEU A 276 -3.66 41.99 -2.10
C LEU A 276 -2.65 40.90 -2.52
N ARG A 277 -1.58 40.65 -1.76
CA ARG A 277 -0.53 39.71 -2.20
C ARG A 277 -0.99 38.24 -2.15
N LEU A 278 -0.74 37.52 -3.25
CA LEU A 278 -0.95 36.06 -3.34
C LEU A 278 0.17 35.28 -2.65
N VAL A 279 1.39 35.80 -2.71
CA VAL A 279 2.57 35.22 -2.05
C VAL A 279 2.88 36.06 -0.81
N PRO A 280 3.06 35.46 0.38
CA PRO A 280 3.40 36.17 1.60
C PRO A 280 4.84 36.70 1.51
N LEU A 281 5.00 37.85 0.85
CA LEU A 281 6.25 38.56 0.68
C LEU A 281 6.11 39.97 1.27
N ASP A 282 7.19 40.44 1.88
CA ASP A 282 7.35 41.81 2.35
C ASP A 282 7.51 42.78 1.18
N ASP A 283 7.21 44.06 1.41
CA ASP A 283 7.17 45.14 0.41
C ASP A 283 8.51 45.29 -0.32
N ALA A 284 9.61 45.27 0.45
CA ALA A 284 10.96 45.38 -0.08
C ALA A 284 11.33 44.22 -1.01
N GLN A 285 10.92 42.99 -0.69
CA GLN A 285 11.24 41.82 -1.51
C GLN A 285 10.38 41.74 -2.77
N ALA A 286 9.10 42.11 -2.70
CA ALA A 286 8.25 42.17 -3.87
C ALA A 286 8.78 43.20 -4.90
N LEU A 287 9.26 44.36 -4.43
CA LEU A 287 9.89 45.37 -5.27
C LEU A 287 11.23 44.91 -5.86
N TYR A 288 12.06 44.23 -5.05
CA TYR A 288 13.34 43.67 -5.49
C TYR A 288 13.14 42.68 -6.65
N TRP A 289 12.31 41.65 -6.44
CA TRP A 289 12.07 40.61 -7.46
C TRP A 289 11.41 41.18 -8.70
N ARG A 290 10.45 42.09 -8.55
CA ARG A 290 9.83 42.78 -9.69
C ARG A 290 10.86 43.53 -10.52
N ARG A 291 11.78 44.26 -9.89
CA ARG A 291 12.80 45.04 -10.61
C ARG A 291 13.68 44.12 -11.46
N TRP A 292 14.20 43.04 -10.87
CA TRP A 292 15.05 42.09 -11.59
C TRP A 292 14.32 41.34 -12.68
N LEU A 293 13.13 40.80 -12.40
CA LEU A 293 12.32 40.11 -13.40
C LEU A 293 11.93 41.03 -14.57
N PHE A 294 11.66 42.33 -14.31
CA PHE A 294 11.39 43.29 -15.37
C PHE A 294 12.61 43.55 -16.25
N VAL A 295 13.81 43.66 -15.67
CA VAL A 295 15.06 43.81 -16.42
C VAL A 295 15.27 42.58 -17.31
N ILE A 296 15.14 41.37 -16.75
CA ILE A 296 15.31 40.11 -17.49
C ILE A 296 14.30 40.01 -18.64
N VAL A 297 13.01 40.25 -18.37
CA VAL A 297 11.95 40.19 -19.39
C VAL A 297 12.16 41.24 -20.49
N ASN A 298 12.67 42.43 -20.16
CA ASN A 298 12.99 43.45 -21.17
C ASN A 298 14.15 43.03 -22.06
N VAL A 299 15.28 42.63 -21.45
CA VAL A 299 16.50 42.22 -22.15
C VAL A 299 16.20 41.03 -23.05
N LEU A 300 15.52 40.02 -22.51
CA LEU A 300 15.20 38.80 -23.25
C LEU A 300 14.12 39.07 -24.30
N GLY A 301 12.99 39.69 -23.93
CA GLY A 301 11.87 39.89 -24.86
C GLY A 301 12.21 40.82 -26.02
N TYR A 302 12.63 42.06 -25.77
CA TYR A 302 12.96 42.99 -26.86
C TYR A 302 14.26 42.58 -27.57
N GLY A 303 15.24 42.03 -26.84
CA GLY A 303 16.49 41.57 -27.44
C GLY A 303 16.31 40.39 -28.40
N THR A 304 15.53 39.36 -28.02
CA THR A 304 15.35 38.19 -28.87
C THR A 304 14.24 38.34 -29.91
N MET A 305 13.20 39.14 -29.65
CA MET A 305 12.06 39.28 -30.57
C MET A 305 12.15 40.50 -31.49
N VAL A 306 12.97 41.51 -31.17
CA VAL A 306 13.17 42.70 -32.00
C VAL A 306 14.60 42.81 -32.48
N ALA A 307 15.57 42.94 -31.55
CA ALA A 307 16.96 43.20 -31.94
C ALA A 307 17.55 42.03 -32.76
N THR A 308 17.31 40.78 -32.35
CA THR A 308 17.86 39.61 -33.05
C THR A 308 17.32 39.46 -34.49
N PRO A 309 15.99 39.46 -34.75
CA PRO A 309 15.48 39.37 -36.12
C PRO A 309 15.91 40.55 -37.01
N LEU A 310 16.02 41.76 -36.44
CA LEU A 310 16.50 42.93 -37.19
C LEU A 310 17.95 42.77 -37.61
N VAL A 311 18.84 42.38 -36.69
CA VAL A 311 20.24 42.10 -37.01
C VAL A 311 20.34 40.97 -38.03
N SER A 312 19.49 39.95 -37.94
CA SER A 312 19.46 38.83 -38.89
C SER A 312 19.05 39.27 -40.29
N ARG A 313 18.14 40.23 -40.40
CA ARG A 313 17.57 40.70 -41.66
C ARG A 313 18.46 41.72 -42.36
N TYR A 314 19.04 42.65 -41.61
CA TYR A 314 19.72 43.83 -42.17
C TYR A 314 21.26 43.77 -42.07
N ILE A 315 21.82 42.93 -41.19
CA ILE A 315 23.27 42.83 -41.00
C ILE A 315 23.76 41.43 -41.38
N SER A 316 23.54 40.43 -40.53
CA SER A 316 23.85 39.03 -40.84
C SER A 316 23.16 38.07 -39.87
N PHE A 317 22.82 36.89 -40.36
CA PHE A 317 22.29 35.79 -39.56
C PHE A 317 23.26 35.35 -38.45
N VAL A 318 24.57 35.31 -38.75
CA VAL A 318 25.60 34.89 -37.79
C VAL A 318 25.72 35.88 -36.62
N LEU A 319 25.70 37.18 -36.91
CA LEU A 319 25.73 38.21 -35.85
C LEU A 319 24.47 38.17 -34.99
N ALA A 320 23.32 37.89 -35.60
CA ALA A 320 22.06 37.76 -34.88
C ALA A 320 22.07 36.58 -33.90
N ASP A 321 22.59 35.43 -34.32
CA ASP A 321 22.70 34.26 -33.44
C ASP A 321 23.64 34.52 -32.25
N SER A 322 24.81 35.13 -32.51
CA SER A 322 25.73 35.53 -31.44
C SER A 322 25.12 36.58 -30.50
N LEU A 323 24.40 37.58 -31.03
CA LEU A 323 23.71 38.58 -30.21
C LEU A 323 22.65 37.92 -29.32
N ARG A 324 21.86 37.00 -29.89
CA ARG A 324 20.84 36.24 -29.15
C ARG A 324 21.47 35.45 -28.00
N MET A 325 22.58 34.77 -28.26
CA MET A 325 23.36 34.02 -27.27
C MET A 325 23.83 34.91 -26.11
N ILE A 326 24.41 36.07 -26.43
CA ILE A 326 24.88 37.06 -25.44
C ILE A 326 23.72 37.55 -24.57
N LEU A 327 22.58 37.89 -25.18
CA LEU A 327 21.40 38.37 -24.47
C LEU A 327 20.84 37.33 -23.49
N VAL A 328 20.85 36.04 -23.86
CA VAL A 328 20.41 34.94 -23.00
C VAL A 328 21.40 34.69 -21.87
N LEU A 329 22.71 34.65 -22.16
CA LEU A 329 23.74 34.51 -21.12
C LEU A 329 23.72 35.69 -20.13
N LEU A 330 23.54 36.90 -20.63
CA LEU A 330 23.36 38.11 -19.81
C LEU A 330 22.11 37.96 -18.92
N SER A 331 20.99 37.54 -19.48
CA SER A 331 19.74 37.35 -18.74
C SER A 331 19.88 36.30 -17.63
N VAL A 332 20.56 35.18 -17.90
CA VAL A 332 20.86 34.14 -16.92
C VAL A 332 21.81 34.65 -15.84
N GLY A 333 22.87 35.39 -16.22
CA GLY A 333 23.79 36.02 -15.29
C GLY A 333 23.07 37.00 -14.34
N LEU A 334 22.18 37.84 -14.88
CA LEU A 334 21.35 38.76 -14.09
C LEU A 334 20.39 38.01 -13.15
N ALA A 335 19.81 36.88 -13.59
CA ALA A 335 18.97 36.03 -12.76
C ALA A 335 19.73 35.39 -11.59
N ILE A 336 20.91 34.80 -11.87
CA ILE A 336 21.78 34.20 -10.84
C ILE A 336 22.26 35.27 -9.86
N PHE A 337 22.67 36.44 -10.36
CA PHE A 337 23.04 37.58 -9.51
C PHE A 337 21.89 38.01 -8.59
N ALA A 338 20.67 38.12 -9.13
CA ALA A 338 19.49 38.46 -8.35
C ALA A 338 19.19 37.42 -7.24
N ILE A 339 19.35 36.13 -7.54
CA ILE A 339 19.18 35.03 -6.58
C ILE A 339 20.23 35.09 -5.47
N LEU A 340 21.52 35.19 -5.84
CA LEU A 340 22.64 35.18 -4.89
C LEU A 340 22.60 36.38 -3.95
N ARG A 341 22.24 37.56 -4.46
CA ARG A 341 22.13 38.78 -3.64
C ARG A 341 21.00 38.71 -2.62
N ASN A 342 19.93 37.95 -2.86
CA ASN A 342 18.82 37.79 -1.93
C ASN A 342 18.86 36.48 -1.10
N ARG A 343 19.95 35.70 -1.18
CA ARG A 343 20.07 34.35 -0.61
C ARG A 343 19.73 34.28 0.89
N LEU A 344 20.28 35.21 1.67
CA LEU A 344 20.15 35.22 3.14
C LEU A 344 18.76 35.70 3.58
N ALA A 345 18.25 36.74 2.92
CA ALA A 345 16.97 37.34 3.25
C ALA A 345 15.77 36.42 2.97
N THR A 346 15.86 35.56 1.94
CA THR A 346 14.84 34.52 1.70
C THR A 346 15.01 33.34 2.65
N ARG A 347 16.25 32.90 2.93
CA ARG A 347 16.50 31.79 3.86
C ARG A 347 15.89 32.04 5.24
N GLN A 348 16.17 33.21 5.83
CA GLN A 348 15.67 33.57 7.16
C GLN A 348 14.13 33.60 7.27
N ARG A 349 13.43 33.79 6.15
CA ARG A 349 11.96 33.84 6.12
C ARG A 349 11.33 32.48 5.94
N ILE A 350 11.93 31.64 5.10
CA ILE A 350 11.49 30.25 4.96
C ILE A 350 11.75 29.51 6.28
N SER A 351 12.87 29.81 6.98
CA SER A 351 13.12 29.27 8.32
C SER A 351 12.12 29.80 9.36
N ALA A 352 11.79 31.10 9.37
CA ALA A 352 10.74 31.63 10.25
C ALA A 352 9.35 31.00 10.00
N TYR A 353 9.05 30.65 8.76
CA TYR A 353 7.83 29.88 8.44
C TYR A 353 7.92 28.41 8.89
N ALA A 354 9.10 27.80 8.85
CA ALA A 354 9.35 26.46 9.37
C ALA A 354 9.18 26.39 10.90
N GLU A 355 9.59 27.43 11.63
CA GLU A 355 9.45 27.55 13.08
C GLU A 355 7.98 27.70 13.51
N ALA A 356 7.13 28.29 12.66
CA ALA A 356 5.70 28.43 12.93
C ALA A 356 4.88 27.14 12.71
N GLN A 357 5.49 26.08 12.18
CA GLN A 357 4.82 24.80 11.94
C GLN A 357 4.86 23.89 13.17
N THR A 358 3.70 23.36 13.56
CA THR A 358 3.56 22.50 14.76
C THR A 358 4.08 21.06 14.56
N ASN A 359 4.27 20.62 13.31
CA ASN A 359 4.69 19.26 13.00
C ASN A 359 6.18 19.21 12.63
N MET A 360 6.94 18.47 13.43
CA MET A 360 8.41 18.39 13.40
C MET A 360 8.96 17.93 12.04
N PHE A 361 8.29 16.98 11.37
CA PHE A 361 8.71 16.52 10.05
C PHE A 361 8.61 17.62 8.98
N THR A 362 7.47 18.31 8.95
CA THR A 362 7.25 19.44 8.02
C THR A 362 8.20 20.60 8.30
N SER A 363 8.45 20.92 9.56
CA SER A 363 9.43 21.94 9.95
C SER A 363 10.83 21.58 9.43
N GLY A 364 11.27 20.32 9.62
CA GLY A 364 12.56 19.84 9.13
C GLY A 364 12.70 19.91 7.60
N VAL A 365 11.68 19.50 6.84
CA VAL A 365 11.70 19.56 5.37
C VAL A 365 11.75 21.00 4.87
N ILE A 366 10.99 21.92 5.49
CA ILE A 366 10.98 23.33 5.11
C ILE A 366 12.30 24.00 5.46
N GLU A 367 12.95 23.62 6.57
CA GLU A 367 14.25 24.16 6.96
C GLU A 367 15.38 23.71 6.02
N VAL A 368 15.37 22.44 5.61
CA VAL A 368 16.28 21.95 4.57
C VAL A 368 16.07 22.72 3.26
N ALA A 369 14.81 22.95 2.87
CA ALA A 369 14.48 23.76 1.70
C ALA A 369 14.92 25.23 1.86
N ALA A 370 14.79 25.82 3.06
CA ALA A 370 15.26 27.16 3.37
C ALA A 370 16.78 27.29 3.19
N ARG A 371 17.54 26.24 3.53
CA ARG A 371 19.00 26.25 3.37
C ARG A 371 19.42 26.08 1.91
N THR A 372 18.70 25.27 1.13
CA THR A 372 19.09 24.87 -0.22
C THR A 372 18.35 25.59 -1.36
N TRP A 373 17.40 26.49 -1.05
CA TRP A 373 16.55 27.13 -2.06
C TRP A 373 17.32 27.78 -3.22
N HIS A 374 18.44 28.42 -2.92
CA HIS A 374 19.25 29.13 -3.91
C HIS A 374 19.92 28.16 -4.89
N LEU A 375 20.33 26.98 -4.44
CA LEU A 375 20.88 25.92 -5.31
C LEU A 375 19.80 25.38 -6.24
N VAL A 376 18.59 25.15 -5.71
CA VAL A 376 17.44 24.69 -6.51
C VAL A 376 17.05 25.75 -7.54
N ALA A 377 17.03 27.03 -7.16
CA ALA A 377 16.71 28.13 -8.06
C ALA A 377 17.77 28.33 -9.15
N ILE A 378 19.06 28.26 -8.80
CA ILE A 378 20.16 28.33 -9.79
C ILE A 378 20.11 27.13 -10.72
N PHE A 379 19.91 25.93 -10.19
CA PHE A 379 19.75 24.72 -11.00
C PHE A 379 18.58 24.85 -11.98
N TYR A 380 17.44 25.39 -11.55
CA TYR A 380 16.31 25.67 -12.44
C TYR A 380 16.66 26.69 -13.53
N VAL A 381 17.37 27.79 -13.20
CA VAL A 381 17.81 28.77 -14.20
C VAL A 381 18.80 28.14 -15.20
N LEU A 382 19.68 27.26 -14.75
CA LEU A 382 20.59 26.50 -15.62
C LEU A 382 19.84 25.48 -16.48
N LEU A 383 18.81 24.84 -15.94
CA LEU A 383 17.91 23.96 -16.69
C LEU A 383 17.19 24.75 -17.80
N LEU A 384 16.69 25.95 -17.49
CA LEU A 384 16.09 26.85 -18.49
C LEU A 384 17.09 27.24 -19.59
N LEU A 385 18.34 27.50 -19.22
CA LEU A 385 19.41 27.75 -20.17
C LEU A 385 19.64 26.54 -21.08
N SER A 386 19.68 25.32 -20.52
CA SER A 386 19.82 24.07 -21.27
C SER A 386 18.70 23.88 -22.30
N VAL A 387 17.44 24.06 -21.88
CA VAL A 387 16.27 23.99 -22.77
C VAL A 387 16.36 25.03 -23.90
N TRP A 388 16.81 26.25 -23.58
CA TRP A 388 16.97 27.31 -24.57
C TRP A 388 18.06 26.98 -25.58
N LEU A 389 19.22 26.49 -25.10
CA LEU A 389 20.31 26.06 -25.96
C LEU A 389 19.91 24.88 -26.85
N ALA A 390 19.09 23.95 -26.35
CA ALA A 390 18.61 22.80 -27.13
C ALA A 390 17.69 23.21 -28.30
N ARG A 391 16.97 24.33 -28.20
CA ARG A 391 15.93 24.75 -29.17
C ARG A 391 16.14 26.18 -29.71
N PRO A 392 17.22 26.48 -30.46
CA PRO A 392 17.59 27.85 -30.83
C PRO A 392 16.55 28.62 -31.67
N ILE A 393 15.72 27.91 -32.45
CA ILE A 393 14.73 28.54 -33.35
C ILE A 393 13.38 28.75 -32.63
N ASP A 394 12.91 27.74 -31.88
CA ASP A 394 11.57 27.74 -31.28
C ASP A 394 11.55 27.94 -29.76
N ALA A 395 12.69 28.21 -29.12
CA ALA A 395 12.79 28.29 -27.65
C ALA A 395 11.78 29.27 -27.04
N THR A 396 11.54 30.43 -27.66
CA THR A 396 10.59 31.43 -27.16
C THR A 396 9.16 30.91 -27.19
N ALA A 397 8.72 30.33 -28.32
CA ALA A 397 7.40 29.73 -28.47
C ALA A 397 7.20 28.52 -27.52
N PHE A 398 8.23 27.68 -27.41
CA PHE A 398 8.23 26.55 -26.47
C PHE A 398 8.10 27.02 -25.03
N MET A 399 8.92 27.98 -24.58
CA MET A 399 8.89 28.50 -23.21
C MET A 399 7.54 29.14 -22.88
N MET A 400 6.92 29.85 -23.82
CA MET A 400 5.58 30.40 -23.60
C MET A 400 4.54 29.31 -23.42
N ARG A 401 4.52 28.29 -24.30
CA ARG A 401 3.61 27.15 -24.16
C ARG A 401 3.85 26.37 -22.86
N ALA A 402 5.11 26.07 -22.54
CA ALA A 402 5.49 25.37 -21.32
C ALA A 402 5.09 26.14 -20.05
N THR A 403 5.28 27.47 -20.06
CA THR A 403 4.87 28.35 -18.95
C THR A 403 3.35 28.40 -18.83
N ALA A 404 2.62 28.53 -19.95
CA ALA A 404 1.17 28.54 -19.96
C ALA A 404 0.59 27.22 -19.43
N LEU A 405 1.11 26.07 -19.90
CA LEU A 405 0.73 24.75 -19.39
C LEU A 405 1.10 24.59 -17.91
N SER A 406 2.25 25.08 -17.47
CA SER A 406 2.64 25.04 -16.05
C SER A 406 1.66 25.83 -15.18
N VAL A 407 1.28 27.04 -15.61
CA VAL A 407 0.27 27.86 -14.92
C VAL A 407 -1.07 27.13 -14.87
N LEU A 408 -1.51 26.54 -15.99
CA LEU A 408 -2.75 25.77 -16.07
C LEU A 408 -2.73 24.56 -15.14
N SER A 409 -1.64 23.79 -15.11
CA SER A 409 -1.46 22.63 -14.23
C SER A 409 -1.50 23.04 -12.75
N VAL A 410 -0.80 24.11 -12.36
CA VAL A 410 -0.84 24.64 -10.98
C VAL A 410 -2.25 25.09 -10.62
N MET A 411 -2.95 25.75 -11.55
CA MET A 411 -4.29 26.25 -11.36
C MET A 411 -5.31 25.12 -11.12
N ILE A 412 -5.30 24.09 -11.98
CA ILE A 412 -6.13 22.89 -11.83
C ILE A 412 -5.77 22.16 -10.53
N GLY A 413 -4.48 21.97 -10.25
CA GLY A 413 -4.01 21.34 -9.03
C GLY A 413 -4.47 22.04 -7.76
N THR A 414 -4.42 23.37 -7.75
CA THR A 414 -4.86 24.19 -6.61
C THR A 414 -6.37 24.09 -6.41
N LEU A 415 -7.16 24.13 -7.50
CA LEU A 415 -8.61 23.93 -7.47
C LEU A 415 -9.01 22.59 -6.86
N VAL A 416 -8.38 21.52 -7.36
CA VAL A 416 -8.62 20.16 -6.87
C VAL A 416 -8.18 20.03 -5.41
N SER A 417 -7.01 20.54 -5.05
CA SER A 417 -6.51 20.56 -3.67
C SER A 417 -7.44 21.30 -2.69
N LEU A 418 -8.04 22.41 -3.11
CA LEU A 418 -9.04 23.16 -2.32
C LEU A 418 -10.34 22.35 -2.15
N ALA A 419 -10.82 21.70 -3.20
CA ALA A 419 -12.00 20.83 -3.13
C ALA A 419 -11.77 19.66 -2.17
N LEU A 420 -10.60 19.02 -2.24
CA LEU A 420 -10.19 17.97 -1.32
C LEU A 420 -10.08 18.45 0.12
N THR A 421 -9.48 19.63 0.34
CA THR A 421 -9.36 20.22 1.68
C THR A 421 -10.73 20.44 2.32
N ARG A 422 -11.72 20.84 1.52
CA ARG A 422 -13.11 20.98 1.97
C ARG A 422 -13.76 19.65 2.29
N ALA A 423 -13.53 18.61 1.49
CA ALA A 423 -14.03 17.25 1.74
C ALA A 423 -13.42 16.64 3.02
N ILE A 424 -12.10 16.84 3.23
CA ILE A 424 -11.37 16.42 4.43
C ILE A 424 -11.96 17.07 5.70
N ALA A 425 -12.23 18.37 5.65
CA ALA A 425 -12.78 19.12 6.79
C ALA A 425 -14.27 18.86 7.04
N GLY A 426 -15.02 18.47 6.01
CA GLY A 426 -16.46 18.22 6.09
C GLY A 426 -16.85 16.88 6.72
N GLY A 427 -16.00 15.87 6.58
CA GLY A 427 -16.30 14.49 6.99
C GLY A 427 -17.50 13.87 6.23
N ILE A 428 -17.76 12.58 6.43
CA ILE A 428 -19.00 11.93 5.98
C ILE A 428 -19.96 11.87 7.16
N ARG A 429 -21.18 12.38 6.96
CA ARG A 429 -22.30 12.27 7.91
C ARG A 429 -23.27 11.21 7.39
N LEU A 430 -23.66 10.28 8.24
CA LEU A 430 -24.61 9.21 7.86
C LEU A 430 -26.05 9.77 7.86
N PRO A 431 -26.95 9.28 6.98
CA PRO A 431 -28.37 9.64 7.05
C PRO A 431 -29.00 9.13 8.35
N GLY A 432 -29.97 9.87 8.90
CA GLY A 432 -30.46 9.74 10.29
C GLY A 432 -30.88 8.32 10.74
N GLY A 433 -31.34 7.46 9.83
CA GLY A 433 -31.70 6.07 10.14
C GLY A 433 -30.52 5.11 10.40
N ALA A 434 -29.31 5.44 9.95
CA ALA A 434 -28.11 4.61 10.17
C ALA A 434 -27.39 4.93 11.50
N HIS A 435 -27.56 6.16 12.02
CA HIS A 435 -26.96 6.60 13.28
C HIS A 435 -27.45 5.82 14.51
N THR A 436 -28.71 5.38 14.51
CA THR A 436 -29.33 4.63 15.62
C THR A 436 -28.93 3.15 15.65
N THR A 437 -28.43 2.61 14.54
CA THR A 437 -28.11 1.18 14.40
C THR A 437 -26.59 0.93 14.49
N LEU A 438 -25.75 1.87 14.02
CA LEU A 438 -24.29 1.72 14.00
C LEU A 438 -23.56 3.03 14.39
N PRO A 439 -23.66 3.49 15.66
CA PRO A 439 -23.08 4.76 16.09
C PRO A 439 -21.54 4.82 15.98
N LEU A 440 -20.85 3.68 15.96
CA LEU A 440 -19.39 3.60 15.83
C LEU A 440 -18.90 3.68 14.37
N LEU A 441 -19.78 3.48 13.39
CA LEU A 441 -19.42 3.48 11.97
C LEU A 441 -18.96 4.85 11.51
N GLU A 442 -19.66 5.92 11.92
CA GLU A 442 -19.31 7.30 11.59
C GLU A 442 -17.90 7.66 12.07
N ARG A 443 -17.56 7.28 13.31
CA ARG A 443 -16.27 7.58 13.92
C ARG A 443 -15.12 6.85 13.19
N ARG A 444 -15.34 5.59 12.80
CA ARG A 444 -14.38 4.81 12.01
C ARG A 444 -14.20 5.41 10.61
N LEU A 445 -15.29 5.74 9.92
CA LEU A 445 -15.25 6.36 8.59
C LEU A 445 -14.52 7.70 8.60
N ASN A 446 -14.85 8.56 9.57
CA ASN A 446 -14.21 9.88 9.72
C ASN A 446 -12.76 9.81 10.24
N THR A 447 -12.26 8.64 10.63
CA THR A 447 -10.82 8.44 10.89
C THR A 447 -10.07 8.08 9.60
N PHE A 448 -10.68 7.30 8.71
CA PHE A 448 -10.05 6.79 7.50
C PHE A 448 -10.19 7.71 6.29
N ILE A 449 -11.38 8.25 6.03
CA ILE A 449 -11.65 9.06 4.84
C ILE A 449 -10.76 10.31 4.77
N PRO A 450 -10.55 11.08 5.84
CA PRO A 450 -9.62 12.21 5.80
C PRO A 450 -8.19 11.81 5.40
N ARG A 451 -7.74 10.61 5.79
CA ARG A 451 -6.42 10.07 5.43
C ARG A 451 -6.36 9.65 3.96
N ILE A 452 -7.40 8.98 3.46
CA ILE A 452 -7.49 8.62 2.04
C ILE A 452 -7.52 9.88 1.16
N LEU A 453 -8.31 10.87 1.55
CA LEU A 453 -8.37 12.15 0.84
C LEU A 453 -7.06 12.93 0.98
N SER A 454 -6.34 12.87 2.10
CA SER A 454 -5.03 13.53 2.22
C SER A 454 -3.97 12.88 1.32
N LEU A 455 -4.01 11.55 1.16
CA LEU A 455 -3.19 10.82 0.19
C LEU A 455 -3.56 11.19 -1.25
N LEU A 456 -4.85 11.31 -1.56
CA LEU A 456 -5.30 11.75 -2.89
C LEU A 456 -4.85 13.18 -3.19
N ARG A 457 -4.83 14.07 -2.18
CA ARG A 457 -4.27 15.43 -2.30
C ARG A 457 -2.77 15.41 -2.59
N LEU A 458 -2.01 14.52 -1.93
CA LEU A 458 -0.59 14.32 -2.24
C LEU A 458 -0.42 13.83 -3.69
N GLY A 459 -1.25 12.88 -4.13
CA GLY A 459 -1.25 12.40 -5.52
C GLY A 459 -1.53 13.52 -6.53
N VAL A 460 -2.47 14.42 -6.25
CA VAL A 460 -2.72 15.60 -7.08
C VAL A 460 -1.50 16.52 -7.13
N PHE A 461 -0.84 16.77 -6.00
CA PHE A 461 0.39 17.57 -5.96
C PHE A 461 1.50 16.94 -6.82
N VAL A 462 1.75 15.64 -6.66
CA VAL A 462 2.72 14.90 -7.48
C VAL A 462 2.35 14.95 -8.96
N GLY A 463 1.07 14.76 -9.29
CA GLY A 463 0.56 14.87 -10.66
C GLY A 463 0.79 16.25 -11.28
N VAL A 464 0.62 17.33 -10.50
CA VAL A 464 0.93 18.70 -10.95
C VAL A 464 2.42 18.87 -11.21
N VAL A 465 3.28 18.35 -10.34
CA VAL A 465 4.74 18.39 -10.54
C VAL A 465 5.13 17.63 -11.80
N VAL A 466 4.60 16.42 -12.01
CA VAL A 466 4.85 15.63 -13.22
C VAL A 466 4.34 16.35 -14.48
N ALA A 467 3.16 16.97 -14.42
CA ALA A 467 2.60 17.74 -15.52
C ALA A 467 3.47 18.96 -15.89
N ILE A 468 4.05 19.65 -14.88
CA ILE A 468 5.01 20.73 -15.11
C ILE A 468 6.26 20.18 -15.77
N LEU A 469 6.86 19.10 -15.23
CA LEU A 469 8.05 18.49 -15.82
C LEU A 469 7.81 18.04 -17.28
N HIS A 470 6.61 17.54 -17.58
CA HIS A 470 6.20 17.20 -18.93
C HIS A 470 6.03 18.43 -19.83
N ALA A 471 5.40 19.50 -19.33
CA ALA A 471 5.25 20.75 -20.06
C ALA A 471 6.62 21.36 -20.45
N TRP A 472 7.63 21.20 -19.59
CA TRP A 472 9.01 21.63 -19.84
C TRP A 472 9.84 20.63 -20.67
N GLY A 473 9.27 19.50 -21.07
CA GLY A 473 9.95 18.47 -21.86
C GLY A 473 11.05 17.72 -21.10
N ALA A 474 11.09 17.85 -19.76
CA ALA A 474 12.04 17.14 -18.92
C ALA A 474 11.66 15.67 -18.72
N VAL A 475 10.36 15.36 -18.76
CA VAL A 475 9.82 13.99 -18.60
C VAL A 475 8.74 13.73 -19.64
N ASP A 476 8.82 12.62 -20.36
CA ASP A 476 7.72 12.15 -21.20
C ASP A 476 6.70 11.34 -20.38
N ALA A 477 5.89 12.06 -19.60
CA ALA A 477 4.85 11.44 -18.79
C ALA A 477 3.85 10.66 -19.65
N GLN A 478 3.48 11.18 -20.82
CA GLN A 478 2.53 10.54 -21.72
C GLN A 478 3.09 9.23 -22.31
N GLY A 479 4.35 9.22 -22.73
CA GLY A 479 5.03 8.00 -23.17
C GLY A 479 5.15 6.97 -22.05
N TRP A 480 5.50 7.40 -20.84
CA TRP A 480 5.59 6.50 -19.69
C TRP A 480 4.23 5.88 -19.34
N PHE A 481 3.13 6.64 -19.31
CA PHE A 481 1.79 6.08 -19.06
C PHE A 481 1.33 5.06 -20.10
N ARG A 482 1.79 5.18 -21.35
CA ARG A 482 1.49 4.22 -22.43
C ARG A 482 2.42 3.01 -22.44
N SER A 483 3.58 3.11 -21.79
CA SER A 483 4.56 2.02 -21.68
C SER A 483 4.03 0.84 -20.86
N ALA A 484 4.61 -0.34 -21.05
CA ALA A 484 4.29 -1.52 -20.23
C ALA A 484 4.59 -1.27 -18.74
N ASP A 485 5.71 -0.63 -18.43
CA ASP A 485 6.12 -0.33 -17.05
C ASP A 485 5.14 0.62 -16.36
N GLY A 486 4.70 1.67 -17.05
CA GLY A 486 3.70 2.61 -16.51
C GLY A 486 2.36 1.95 -16.26
N ARG A 487 1.89 1.09 -17.18
CA ARG A 487 0.65 0.33 -17.00
C ARG A 487 0.74 -0.69 -15.86
N ASN A 488 1.87 -1.39 -15.72
CA ASN A 488 2.08 -2.34 -14.63
C ASN A 488 2.16 -1.63 -13.29
N PHE A 489 2.84 -0.48 -13.20
CA PHE A 489 2.91 0.32 -11.98
C PHE A 489 1.54 0.89 -11.59
N LEU A 490 0.83 1.49 -12.54
CA LEU A 490 -0.49 2.09 -12.29
C LEU A 490 -1.53 1.02 -11.97
N GLY A 491 -1.50 -0.09 -12.71
CA GLY A 491 -2.32 -1.28 -12.50
C GLY A 491 -2.07 -1.88 -11.12
N GLY A 492 -0.82 -2.19 -10.78
CA GLY A 492 -0.42 -2.75 -9.49
C GLY A 492 -0.73 -1.83 -8.30
N THR A 493 -0.53 -0.51 -8.45
CA THR A 493 -0.90 0.45 -7.40
C THR A 493 -2.42 0.54 -7.22
N ALA A 494 -3.17 0.51 -8.33
CA ALA A 494 -4.64 0.54 -8.28
C ALA A 494 -5.22 -0.76 -7.70
N SER A 495 -4.72 -1.92 -8.13
CA SER A 495 -5.14 -3.22 -7.61
C SER A 495 -4.79 -3.36 -6.13
N ALA A 496 -3.57 -2.97 -5.71
CA ALA A 496 -3.20 -2.86 -4.30
C ALA A 496 -4.17 -1.97 -3.50
N GLY A 497 -4.55 -0.82 -4.06
CA GLY A 497 -5.57 0.07 -3.46
C GLY A 497 -6.95 -0.61 -3.32
N ILE A 498 -7.38 -1.37 -4.33
CA ILE A 498 -8.64 -2.13 -4.30
C ILE A 498 -8.58 -3.24 -3.24
N VAL A 499 -7.48 -3.99 -3.16
CA VAL A 499 -7.26 -5.03 -2.14
C VAL A 499 -7.36 -4.44 -0.74
N LEU A 500 -6.70 -3.30 -0.49
CA LEU A 500 -6.79 -2.59 0.79
C LEU A 500 -8.22 -2.13 1.10
N LEU A 501 -8.94 -1.60 0.10
CA LEU A 501 -10.33 -1.16 0.26
C LEU A 501 -11.25 -2.33 0.59
N VAL A 502 -11.16 -3.42 -0.16
CA VAL A 502 -11.97 -4.64 0.05
C VAL A 502 -11.65 -5.26 1.41
N GLY A 503 -10.36 -5.38 1.76
CA GLY A 503 -9.92 -5.84 3.06
C GLY A 503 -10.47 -5.00 4.20
N PHE A 504 -10.45 -3.68 4.07
CA PHE A 504 -11.04 -2.76 5.04
C PHE A 504 -12.57 -2.94 5.15
N LEU A 505 -13.28 -3.10 4.03
CA LEU A 505 -14.73 -3.33 4.03
C LEU A 505 -15.09 -4.66 4.70
N ILE A 506 -14.35 -5.73 4.42
CA ILE A 506 -14.51 -7.04 5.07
C ILE A 506 -14.26 -6.90 6.57
N TRP A 507 -13.16 -6.24 6.96
CA TRP A 507 -12.85 -5.99 8.37
C TRP A 507 -13.99 -5.25 9.07
N LEU A 508 -14.48 -4.18 8.44
CA LEU A 508 -15.55 -3.35 8.98
C LEU A 508 -16.86 -4.13 9.10
N ALA A 509 -17.21 -4.96 8.11
CA ALA A 509 -18.40 -5.80 8.12
C ALA A 509 -18.36 -6.81 9.27
N VAL A 510 -17.25 -7.54 9.42
CA VAL A 510 -17.09 -8.55 10.48
C VAL A 510 -17.07 -7.90 11.85
N MET A 511 -16.35 -6.80 12.03
CA MET A 511 -16.35 -6.05 13.29
C MET A 511 -17.75 -5.56 13.67
N SER A 512 -18.50 -5.04 12.69
CA SER A 512 -19.86 -4.58 12.93
C SER A 512 -20.79 -5.73 13.31
N TRP A 513 -20.63 -6.90 12.67
CA TRP A 513 -21.39 -8.10 13.02
C TRP A 513 -21.07 -8.62 14.43
N VAL A 514 -19.80 -8.63 14.83
CA VAL A 514 -19.38 -9.01 16.18
C VAL A 514 -19.94 -8.04 17.22
N ASP A 515 -19.86 -6.73 16.96
CA ASP A 515 -20.39 -5.69 17.86
C ASP A 515 -21.93 -5.83 18.01
N LEU A 516 -22.65 -6.16 16.94
CA LEU A 516 -24.09 -6.46 16.95
C LEU A 516 -24.45 -7.69 17.79
N LYS A 517 -23.63 -8.75 17.73
CA LYS A 517 -23.82 -9.97 18.54
C LYS A 517 -23.46 -9.78 20.01
N LEU A 518 -22.49 -8.92 20.31
CA LEU A 518 -22.08 -8.61 21.67
C LEU A 518 -22.99 -7.61 22.38
N ASN A 519 -23.75 -6.78 21.66
CA ASN A 519 -24.65 -5.81 22.28
C ASN A 519 -26.09 -5.92 21.73
N PRO A 520 -26.75 -7.09 21.86
CA PRO A 520 -28.12 -7.23 21.42
C PRO A 520 -29.03 -6.35 22.27
N ARG A 521 -29.89 -5.55 21.63
CA ARG A 521 -30.87 -4.70 22.32
C ARG A 521 -31.70 -5.55 23.28
N GLY A 522 -31.46 -5.42 24.60
CA GLY A 522 -32.24 -6.06 25.66
C GLY A 522 -31.59 -7.24 26.41
N ARG A 523 -30.36 -7.69 26.08
CA ARG A 523 -29.65 -8.72 26.87
C ARG A 523 -28.20 -8.33 27.12
N LEU A 524 -27.77 -8.36 28.38
CA LEU A 524 -26.36 -8.19 28.75
C LEU A 524 -25.59 -9.45 28.31
N PRO A 525 -24.57 -9.34 27.45
CA PRO A 525 -23.73 -10.47 27.06
C PRO A 525 -23.02 -11.07 28.28
N THR A 526 -22.97 -12.40 28.32
CA THR A 526 -22.25 -13.14 29.37
C THR A 526 -20.74 -12.90 29.28
N SER A 527 -20.02 -13.06 30.40
CA SER A 527 -18.55 -12.93 30.41
C SER A 527 -17.87 -13.90 29.43
N ARG A 528 -18.45 -15.11 29.23
CA ARG A 528 -17.96 -16.09 28.25
C ARG A 528 -18.11 -15.59 26.81
N GLU A 529 -19.27 -15.03 26.44
CA GLU A 529 -19.49 -14.49 25.09
C GLU A 529 -18.52 -13.34 24.79
N LYS A 530 -18.32 -12.41 25.74
CA LYS A 530 -17.36 -11.31 25.59
C LYS A 530 -15.95 -11.82 25.29
N THR A 531 -15.48 -12.80 26.06
CA THR A 531 -14.14 -13.37 25.86
C THR A 531 -14.04 -14.12 24.53
N LEU A 532 -15.04 -14.92 24.16
CA LEU A 532 -15.02 -15.72 22.93
C LEU A 532 -15.04 -14.84 21.67
N PHE A 533 -15.97 -13.88 21.60
CA PHE A 533 -16.03 -12.95 20.47
C PHE A 533 -14.85 -11.98 20.45
N GLY A 534 -14.29 -11.63 21.61
CA GLY A 534 -13.04 -10.88 21.70
C GLY A 534 -11.85 -11.64 21.09
N LEU A 535 -11.72 -12.93 21.39
CA LEU A 535 -10.68 -13.79 20.82
C LEU A 535 -10.87 -13.96 19.30
N PHE A 536 -12.10 -14.24 18.86
CA PHE A 536 -12.44 -14.33 17.43
C PHE A 536 -12.09 -13.04 16.68
N ARG A 537 -12.43 -11.89 17.26
CA ARG A 537 -12.15 -10.57 16.68
C ARG A 537 -10.65 -10.35 16.46
N ASN A 538 -9.83 -10.70 17.46
CA ASN A 538 -8.37 -10.56 17.35
C ASN A 538 -7.80 -11.56 16.33
N ALA A 539 -8.19 -12.82 16.40
CA ALA A 539 -7.72 -13.86 15.47
C ALA A 539 -8.09 -13.52 14.02
N PHE A 540 -9.35 -13.16 13.75
CA PHE A 540 -9.80 -12.75 12.42
C PHE A 540 -9.05 -11.51 11.92
N SER A 541 -8.83 -10.50 12.78
CA SER A 541 -8.10 -9.30 12.40
C SER A 541 -6.65 -9.61 12.01
N ILE A 542 -5.97 -10.49 12.75
CA ILE A 542 -4.59 -10.89 12.45
C ILE A 542 -4.54 -11.60 11.10
N VAL A 543 -5.40 -12.60 10.88
CA VAL A 543 -5.45 -13.35 9.62
C VAL A 543 -5.75 -12.42 8.43
N LEU A 544 -6.74 -11.55 8.59
CA LEU A 544 -7.13 -10.62 7.52
C LEU A 544 -6.01 -9.62 7.21
N VAL A 545 -5.35 -9.04 8.22
CA VAL A 545 -4.24 -8.11 8.01
C VAL A 545 -3.07 -8.80 7.30
N VAL A 546 -2.69 -10.01 7.73
CA VAL A 546 -1.63 -10.78 7.07
C VAL A 546 -2.00 -11.07 5.61
N MET A 547 -3.22 -11.52 5.34
CA MET A 547 -3.66 -11.83 3.98
C MET A 547 -3.72 -10.59 3.09
N VAL A 548 -4.29 -9.49 3.57
CA VAL A 548 -4.33 -8.21 2.84
C VAL A 548 -2.92 -7.69 2.58
N ALA A 549 -2.01 -7.82 3.55
CA ALA A 549 -0.61 -7.40 3.39
C ALA A 549 0.11 -8.23 2.30
N LEU A 550 -0.04 -9.56 2.32
CA LEU A 550 0.54 -10.45 1.29
C LEU A 550 -0.02 -10.15 -0.10
N LEU A 551 -1.35 -10.02 -0.23
CA LEU A 551 -1.97 -9.68 -1.51
C LEU A 551 -1.51 -8.31 -2.03
N THR A 552 -1.43 -7.31 -1.14
CA THR A 552 -0.90 -5.98 -1.50
C THR A 552 0.54 -6.05 -1.98
N LEU A 553 1.40 -6.84 -1.32
CA LEU A 553 2.78 -7.06 -1.76
C LEU A 553 2.85 -7.71 -3.15
N SER A 554 2.01 -8.71 -3.41
CA SER A 554 1.93 -9.40 -4.70
C SER A 554 1.52 -8.46 -5.83
N GLU A 555 0.54 -7.59 -5.60
CA GLU A 555 0.10 -6.59 -6.58
C GLU A 555 1.19 -5.54 -6.88
N LEU A 556 2.08 -5.29 -5.92
CA LEU A 556 3.26 -4.44 -6.12
C LEU A 556 4.44 -5.19 -6.79
N GLY A 557 4.25 -6.45 -7.18
CA GLY A 557 5.25 -7.27 -7.86
C GLY A 557 6.27 -7.95 -6.94
N VAL A 558 6.03 -7.97 -5.62
CA VAL A 558 6.88 -8.69 -4.67
C VAL A 558 6.51 -10.18 -4.66
N ASN A 559 7.51 -11.06 -4.82
CA ASN A 559 7.29 -12.50 -4.74
C ASN A 559 6.93 -12.92 -3.30
N ILE A 560 5.68 -13.34 -3.10
CA ILE A 560 5.16 -13.77 -1.79
C ILE A 560 5.37 -15.26 -1.51
N GLY A 561 5.94 -16.04 -2.44
CA GLY A 561 6.19 -17.47 -2.28
C GLY A 561 6.92 -17.84 -0.98
N PRO A 562 8.06 -17.20 -0.64
CA PRO A 562 8.75 -17.44 0.63
C PRO A 562 7.91 -17.10 1.86
N LEU A 563 7.09 -16.03 1.80
CA LEU A 563 6.23 -15.62 2.90
C LEU A 563 5.08 -16.61 3.10
N ILE A 564 4.48 -17.11 2.01
CA ILE A 564 3.45 -18.16 2.05
C ILE A 564 4.05 -19.47 2.61
N ALA A 565 5.25 -19.85 2.17
CA ALA A 565 5.94 -21.03 2.67
C ALA A 565 6.20 -20.94 4.18
N GLY A 566 6.69 -19.79 4.67
CA GLY A 566 6.87 -19.52 6.10
C GLY A 566 5.55 -19.54 6.88
N ALA A 567 4.48 -18.93 6.34
CA ALA A 567 3.15 -18.97 6.93
C ALA A 567 2.58 -20.40 7.00
N GLY A 568 2.90 -21.25 6.02
CA GLY A 568 2.55 -22.67 6.00
C GLY A 568 3.16 -23.44 7.18
N VAL A 569 4.46 -23.24 7.46
CA VAL A 569 5.14 -23.86 8.61
C VAL A 569 4.51 -23.40 9.93
N PHE A 570 4.19 -22.11 10.07
CA PHE A 570 3.49 -21.59 11.25
C PHE A 570 2.09 -22.19 11.38
N GLY A 571 1.37 -22.37 10.27
CA GLY A 571 0.09 -23.04 10.21
C GLY A 571 0.15 -24.48 10.75
N LEU A 572 1.18 -25.24 10.38
CA LEU A 572 1.40 -26.60 10.90
C LEU A 572 1.58 -26.63 12.43
N ALA A 573 2.33 -25.68 12.99
CA ALA A 573 2.48 -25.57 14.44
C ALA A 573 1.13 -25.34 15.16
N ILE A 574 0.29 -24.46 14.61
CA ILE A 574 -1.08 -24.25 15.13
C ILE A 574 -1.93 -25.52 14.98
N SER A 575 -1.82 -26.23 13.84
CA SER A 575 -2.56 -27.47 13.61
C SER A 575 -2.23 -28.51 14.69
N PHE A 576 -0.95 -28.72 15.01
CA PHE A 576 -0.56 -29.63 16.09
C PHE A 576 -1.06 -29.18 17.46
N GLY A 577 -1.01 -27.89 17.78
CA GLY A 577 -1.55 -27.36 19.04
C GLY A 577 -3.07 -27.53 19.19
N SER A 578 -3.81 -27.55 18.08
CA SER A 578 -5.27 -27.67 18.08
C SER A 578 -5.80 -29.10 17.91
N GLN A 579 -4.93 -30.08 17.65
CA GLN A 579 -5.32 -31.45 17.27
C GLN A 579 -6.30 -32.09 18.27
N LYS A 580 -6.02 -31.98 19.58
CA LYS A 580 -6.89 -32.55 20.63
C LYS A 580 -8.25 -31.87 20.72
N LEU A 581 -8.30 -30.55 20.52
CA LEU A 581 -9.57 -29.81 20.51
C LEU A 581 -10.46 -30.27 19.35
N VAL A 582 -9.88 -30.47 18.17
CA VAL A 582 -10.62 -30.97 17.00
C VAL A 582 -11.09 -32.42 17.24
N GLN A 583 -10.22 -33.27 17.81
CA GLN A 583 -10.59 -34.64 18.21
C GLN A 583 -11.77 -34.65 19.20
N ASP A 584 -11.75 -33.77 20.21
CA ASP A 584 -12.85 -33.65 21.17
C ASP A 584 -14.19 -33.33 20.48
N ILE A 585 -14.20 -32.36 19.55
CA ILE A 585 -15.43 -31.93 18.87
C ILE A 585 -15.98 -33.05 17.99
N ILE A 586 -15.11 -33.72 17.23
CA ILE A 586 -15.52 -34.82 16.35
C ILE A 586 -16.05 -36.00 17.18
N ASN A 587 -15.32 -36.42 18.21
CA ASN A 587 -15.75 -37.50 19.11
C ASN A 587 -17.07 -37.16 19.81
N GLY A 588 -17.20 -35.93 20.31
CA GLY A 588 -18.44 -35.45 20.94
C GLY A 588 -19.63 -35.47 20.00
N ALA A 589 -19.43 -35.09 18.73
CA ALA A 589 -20.47 -35.19 17.71
C ALA A 589 -20.89 -36.65 17.49
N PHE A 590 -19.95 -37.58 17.31
CA PHE A 590 -20.26 -39.00 17.15
C PHE A 590 -20.98 -39.60 18.36
N ILE A 591 -20.59 -39.24 19.58
CA ILE A 591 -21.27 -39.65 20.81
C ILE A 591 -22.76 -39.26 20.78
N GLN A 592 -23.07 -38.03 20.34
CA GLN A 592 -24.46 -37.60 20.20
C GLN A 592 -25.17 -38.25 19.02
N PHE A 593 -24.52 -38.40 17.86
CA PHE A 593 -25.12 -39.04 16.69
C PHE A 593 -25.46 -40.51 16.94
N GLU A 594 -24.60 -41.25 17.64
CA GLU A 594 -24.80 -42.67 17.99
C GLU A 594 -25.65 -42.86 19.26
N ASN A 595 -26.04 -41.74 19.89
CA ASN A 595 -26.77 -41.70 21.14
C ASN A 595 -26.07 -42.54 22.23
N ALA A 596 -24.73 -42.53 22.27
CA ALA A 596 -23.94 -43.41 23.12
C ALA A 596 -24.20 -43.19 24.62
N MET A 597 -24.49 -41.95 24.99
CA MET A 597 -24.85 -41.52 26.34
C MET A 597 -25.65 -40.22 26.30
N ASN A 598 -26.53 -40.02 27.28
CA ASN A 598 -27.32 -38.81 27.44
C ASN A 598 -27.15 -38.18 28.83
N GLU A 599 -27.62 -36.94 28.98
CA GLU A 599 -27.78 -36.34 30.30
C GLU A 599 -28.74 -37.19 31.15
N GLY A 600 -28.33 -37.48 32.38
CA GLY A 600 -29.05 -38.37 33.30
C GLY A 600 -28.60 -39.84 33.26
N ASP A 601 -27.87 -40.28 32.23
CA ASP A 601 -27.37 -41.65 32.18
C ASP A 601 -26.28 -41.89 33.25
N VAL A 602 -26.27 -43.08 33.86
CA VAL A 602 -25.13 -43.53 34.67
C VAL A 602 -24.16 -44.25 33.75
N VAL A 603 -22.93 -43.75 33.69
CA VAL A 603 -21.88 -44.25 32.79
C VAL A 603 -20.55 -44.41 33.51
N THR A 604 -19.68 -45.25 32.97
CA THR A 604 -18.25 -45.26 33.30
C THR A 604 -17.45 -44.71 32.12
N LEU A 605 -16.67 -43.66 32.38
CA LEU A 605 -15.78 -43.01 31.42
C LEU A 605 -14.42 -42.78 32.04
N GLY A 606 -13.34 -43.17 31.36
CA GLY A 606 -11.98 -42.93 31.85
C GLY A 606 -11.69 -43.52 33.24
N GLY A 607 -12.40 -44.58 33.63
CA GLY A 607 -12.29 -45.20 34.96
C GLY A 607 -13.15 -44.56 36.06
N VAL A 608 -13.88 -43.49 35.77
CA VAL A 608 -14.81 -42.84 36.71
C VAL A 608 -16.25 -43.25 36.38
N THR A 609 -16.98 -43.74 37.38
CA THR A 609 -18.41 -44.09 37.27
C THR A 609 -19.26 -43.01 37.92
N GLY A 610 -20.26 -42.51 37.21
CA GLY A 610 -21.15 -41.47 37.73
C GLY A 610 -22.30 -41.15 36.80
N THR A 611 -23.18 -40.26 37.24
CA THR A 611 -24.31 -39.77 36.45
C THR A 611 -23.87 -38.59 35.58
N VAL A 612 -24.28 -38.58 34.31
CA VAL A 612 -24.03 -37.48 33.38
C VAL A 612 -24.87 -36.27 33.77
N GLU A 613 -24.23 -35.16 34.14
CA GLU A 613 -24.94 -33.91 34.45
C GLU A 613 -25.18 -33.06 33.21
N ASN A 614 -24.17 -32.92 32.36
CA ASN A 614 -24.25 -32.13 31.14
C ASN A 614 -23.20 -32.55 30.12
N LEU A 615 -23.58 -32.44 28.85
CA LEU A 615 -22.69 -32.62 27.70
C LEU A 615 -22.38 -31.26 27.06
N THR A 616 -21.10 -30.95 26.90
CA THR A 616 -20.64 -29.79 26.13
C THR A 616 -20.13 -30.25 24.77
N ILE A 617 -19.75 -29.32 23.89
CA ILE A 617 -19.19 -29.65 22.57
C ILE A 617 -17.88 -30.45 22.62
N ARG A 618 -17.14 -30.45 23.74
CA ARG A 618 -15.78 -31.04 23.83
C ARG A 618 -15.55 -31.97 25.01
N SER A 619 -16.50 -32.02 25.94
CA SER A 619 -16.33 -32.70 27.22
C SER A 619 -17.67 -33.04 27.84
N VAL A 620 -17.66 -34.04 28.69
CA VAL A 620 -18.80 -34.43 29.53
C VAL A 620 -18.51 -34.14 30.99
N ARG A 621 -19.54 -33.70 31.71
CA ARG A 621 -19.50 -33.56 33.16
C ARG A 621 -20.24 -34.73 33.81
N LEU A 622 -19.54 -35.47 34.66
CA LEU A 622 -20.07 -36.57 35.47
C LEU A 622 -20.09 -36.19 36.94
N ARG A 623 -21.06 -36.73 37.67
CA ARG A 623 -21.14 -36.69 39.14
C ARG A 623 -20.99 -38.11 39.67
N ASP A 624 -19.93 -38.37 40.43
CA ASP A 624 -19.76 -39.69 41.06
C ASP A 624 -20.68 -39.89 42.27
N LEU A 625 -20.62 -41.08 42.87
CA LEU A 625 -21.40 -41.44 44.05
C LEU A 625 -21.06 -40.59 45.29
N ASP A 626 -19.82 -40.08 45.37
CA ASP A 626 -19.36 -39.22 46.46
C ASP A 626 -19.77 -37.74 46.26
N GLY A 627 -20.35 -37.41 45.10
CA GLY A 627 -20.79 -36.06 44.75
C GLY A 627 -19.71 -35.19 44.08
N THR A 628 -18.58 -35.76 43.66
CA THR A 628 -17.51 -35.02 42.96
C THR A 628 -17.86 -34.82 41.47
N ALA A 629 -17.68 -33.60 40.97
CA ALA A 629 -17.84 -33.29 39.55
C ALA A 629 -16.55 -33.57 38.77
N HIS A 630 -16.61 -34.49 37.83
CA HIS A 630 -15.52 -34.80 36.92
C HIS A 630 -15.81 -34.22 35.54
N VAL A 631 -14.87 -33.50 34.94
CA VAL A 631 -14.99 -32.99 33.57
C VAL A 631 -13.99 -33.73 32.70
N ILE A 632 -14.50 -34.58 31.82
CA ILE A 632 -13.69 -35.49 31.00
C ILE A 632 -13.80 -35.05 29.53
N PRO A 633 -12.67 -34.68 28.87
CA PRO A 633 -12.63 -34.41 27.43
C PRO A 633 -12.95 -35.66 26.60
N PHE A 634 -13.60 -35.50 25.45
CA PHE A 634 -13.96 -36.66 24.61
C PHE A 634 -12.75 -37.33 23.95
N SER A 635 -11.63 -36.64 23.78
CA SER A 635 -10.38 -37.17 23.24
C SER A 635 -9.63 -38.11 24.19
N THR A 636 -10.06 -38.21 25.45
CA THR A 636 -9.56 -39.17 26.45
C THR A 636 -10.53 -40.32 26.72
N VAL A 637 -11.68 -40.34 26.04
CA VAL A 637 -12.70 -41.38 26.21
C VAL A 637 -12.47 -42.48 25.17
N ASP A 638 -11.83 -43.56 25.59
CA ASP A 638 -11.59 -44.72 24.72
C ASP A 638 -12.78 -45.68 24.67
N ARG A 639 -13.53 -45.80 25.79
CA ARG A 639 -14.71 -46.67 25.92
C ARG A 639 -15.79 -46.01 26.78
N ILE A 640 -17.04 -46.28 26.41
CA ILE A 640 -18.24 -45.81 27.11
C ILE A 640 -18.99 -47.04 27.62
N ALA A 641 -19.05 -47.23 28.94
CA ALA A 641 -19.95 -48.21 29.54
C ALA A 641 -21.20 -47.48 30.04
N ASN A 642 -22.35 -47.71 29.40
CA ASN A 642 -23.61 -47.07 29.77
C ASN A 642 -24.52 -48.08 30.46
N PHE A 643 -24.88 -47.81 31.72
CA PHE A 643 -25.72 -48.68 32.54
C PHE A 643 -27.22 -48.42 32.38
N MET A 644 -27.61 -47.42 31.59
CA MET A 644 -29.00 -47.01 31.36
C MET A 644 -29.53 -47.45 29.98
N ARG A 645 -28.72 -48.15 29.17
CA ARG A 645 -29.10 -48.54 27.80
C ARG A 645 -29.41 -50.04 27.68
N GLY A 646 -30.51 -50.38 27.02
CA GLY A 646 -30.89 -51.77 26.74
C GLY A 646 -31.46 -52.49 27.96
N TYR A 647 -30.65 -53.32 28.61
CA TYR A 647 -30.99 -54.05 29.83
C TYR A 647 -29.78 -54.12 30.77
N ALA A 648 -30.01 -54.37 32.05
CA ALA A 648 -28.95 -54.59 33.02
C ALA A 648 -29.11 -55.95 33.70
N TYR A 649 -28.02 -56.48 34.25
CA TYR A 649 -28.04 -57.65 35.12
C TYR A 649 -27.60 -57.24 36.52
N HIS A 650 -28.36 -57.66 37.52
CA HIS A 650 -27.79 -57.84 38.85
C HIS A 650 -27.18 -59.24 38.92
N VAL A 651 -25.88 -59.32 39.19
CA VAL A 651 -25.18 -60.60 39.37
C VAL A 651 -25.02 -60.84 40.86
N ALA A 652 -25.73 -61.85 41.38
CA ALA A 652 -25.66 -62.28 42.76
C ALA A 652 -24.63 -63.42 42.87
N ALA A 653 -23.54 -63.19 43.59
CA ALA A 653 -22.54 -64.20 43.89
C ALA A 653 -22.51 -64.41 45.41
N ILE A 654 -23.10 -65.51 45.88
CA ILE A 654 -23.35 -65.77 47.29
C ILE A 654 -22.46 -66.91 47.76
N GLY A 655 -21.70 -66.69 48.84
CA GLY A 655 -20.88 -67.72 49.47
C GLY A 655 -21.67 -68.54 50.49
N VAL A 656 -21.62 -69.87 50.38
CA VAL A 656 -22.22 -70.84 51.30
C VAL A 656 -21.17 -71.80 51.85
N ALA A 657 -21.44 -72.46 52.97
CA ALA A 657 -20.48 -73.38 53.59
C ALA A 657 -20.23 -74.63 52.71
N TYR A 658 -19.07 -75.27 52.88
CA TYR A 658 -18.67 -76.42 52.06
C TYR A 658 -19.53 -77.68 52.26
N ASP A 659 -20.16 -77.79 53.42
CA ASP A 659 -21.07 -78.86 53.81
C ASP A 659 -22.54 -78.55 53.46
N SER A 660 -22.83 -77.37 52.92
CA SER A 660 -24.18 -77.00 52.49
C SER A 660 -24.61 -77.77 51.23
N ASP A 661 -25.85 -78.26 51.22
CA ASP A 661 -26.43 -78.91 50.03
C ASP A 661 -26.69 -77.86 48.94
N ILE A 662 -25.92 -77.93 47.85
CA ILE A 662 -26.04 -77.03 46.69
C ILE A 662 -27.44 -77.09 46.05
N GLY A 663 -28.11 -78.24 46.08
CA GLY A 663 -29.48 -78.38 45.59
C GLY A 663 -30.50 -77.62 46.44
N GLN A 664 -30.28 -77.60 47.76
CA GLN A 664 -31.06 -76.76 48.69
C GLN A 664 -30.77 -75.28 48.48
N VAL A 665 -29.49 -74.89 48.39
CA VAL A 665 -29.08 -73.49 48.17
C VAL A 665 -29.69 -72.90 46.91
N LYS A 666 -29.70 -73.64 45.79
CA LYS A 666 -30.33 -73.19 44.55
C LYS A 666 -31.84 -72.94 44.73
N ARG A 667 -32.56 -73.85 45.41
CA ARG A 667 -34.00 -73.70 45.70
C ARG A 667 -34.29 -72.53 46.63
N ALA A 668 -33.43 -72.29 47.62
CA ALA A 668 -33.52 -71.14 48.51
C ALA A 668 -33.32 -69.82 47.76
N MET A 669 -32.33 -69.77 46.84
CA MET A 669 -32.10 -68.61 45.98
C MET A 669 -33.28 -68.33 45.02
N GLU A 670 -33.91 -69.38 44.48
CA GLU A 670 -35.15 -69.27 43.69
C GLU A 670 -36.33 -68.78 44.54
N THR A 671 -36.47 -69.30 45.76
CA THR A 671 -37.51 -68.87 46.70
C THR A 671 -37.35 -67.40 47.08
N ALA A 672 -36.13 -66.94 47.33
CA ALA A 672 -35.82 -65.54 47.58
C ALA A 672 -36.20 -64.65 46.39
N PHE A 673 -35.97 -65.13 45.16
CA PHE A 673 -36.34 -64.42 43.94
C PHE A 673 -37.85 -64.32 43.76
N GLU A 674 -38.59 -65.41 44.00
CA GLU A 674 -40.05 -65.40 43.95
C GLU A 674 -40.68 -64.51 45.03
N ARG A 675 -40.03 -64.38 46.20
CA ARG A 675 -40.43 -63.40 47.22
C ARG A 675 -40.19 -61.96 46.74
N LEU A 676 -39.03 -61.68 46.16
CA LEU A 676 -38.71 -60.36 45.61
C LEU A 676 -39.69 -59.93 44.50
N LYS A 677 -40.08 -60.86 43.63
CA LYS A 677 -40.98 -60.61 42.51
C LYS A 677 -42.39 -60.16 42.95
N LYS A 678 -42.80 -60.50 44.18
CA LYS A 678 -44.09 -60.10 44.77
C LYS A 678 -44.08 -58.69 45.35
N GLU A 679 -42.92 -58.07 45.52
CA GLU A 679 -42.79 -56.71 46.00
C GLU A 679 -42.94 -55.69 44.85
N GLU A 680 -43.11 -54.42 45.21
CA GLU A 680 -43.25 -53.33 44.25
C GLU A 680 -42.06 -53.22 43.29
N ILE A 681 -40.84 -53.54 43.77
CA ILE A 681 -39.63 -53.54 42.95
C ILE A 681 -39.60 -54.66 41.89
N GLY A 682 -40.45 -55.69 42.05
CA GLY A 682 -40.55 -56.82 41.13
C GLY A 682 -40.95 -56.41 39.70
N VAL A 683 -41.62 -55.26 39.54
CA VAL A 683 -41.97 -54.68 38.22
C VAL A 683 -40.73 -54.35 37.38
N GLN A 684 -39.57 -54.16 38.02
CA GLN A 684 -38.31 -53.81 37.35
C GLN A 684 -37.53 -55.04 36.87
N ILE A 685 -38.03 -56.26 37.11
CA ILE A 685 -37.42 -57.53 36.70
C ILE A 685 -38.02 -57.98 35.36
N LEU A 686 -37.17 -58.26 34.38
CA LEU A 686 -37.58 -58.54 33.00
C LEU A 686 -37.74 -60.04 32.69
N GLU A 687 -36.90 -60.87 33.30
CA GLU A 687 -36.84 -62.32 33.04
C GLU A 687 -36.75 -63.11 34.37
N PRO A 688 -37.09 -64.42 34.37
CA PRO A 688 -36.87 -65.29 35.51
C PRO A 688 -35.41 -65.32 35.97
N LEU A 689 -35.17 -65.76 37.20
CA LEU A 689 -33.82 -65.96 37.75
C LEU A 689 -33.03 -66.92 36.86
N GLU A 690 -31.86 -66.50 36.40
CA GLU A 690 -30.96 -67.38 35.67
C GLU A 690 -29.91 -67.92 36.63
N MET A 691 -30.05 -69.20 36.97
CA MET A 691 -29.16 -69.90 37.89
C MET A 691 -27.93 -70.43 37.16
N HIS A 692 -26.75 -69.88 37.45
CA HIS A 692 -25.47 -70.38 36.92
C HIS A 692 -24.92 -71.54 37.77
N GLY A 693 -25.23 -71.56 39.06
CA GLY A 693 -24.76 -72.60 39.99
C GLY A 693 -23.41 -72.28 40.62
N VAL A 694 -22.65 -73.32 40.99
CA VAL A 694 -21.36 -73.14 41.67
C VAL A 694 -20.33 -72.59 40.68
N THR A 695 -19.72 -71.46 41.03
CA THR A 695 -18.74 -70.78 40.17
C THR A 695 -17.32 -70.84 40.68
N THR A 696 -17.13 -70.82 42.00
CA THR A 696 -15.81 -70.81 42.63
C THR A 696 -15.83 -71.58 43.94
N PHE A 697 -14.81 -72.40 44.18
CA PHE A 697 -14.48 -72.95 45.49
C PHE A 697 -13.50 -71.98 46.16
N GLY A 698 -13.98 -71.15 47.09
CA GLY A 698 -13.18 -70.15 47.80
C GLY A 698 -12.53 -70.71 49.07
N ASP A 699 -11.72 -69.88 49.73
CA ASP A 699 -10.91 -70.28 50.90
C ASP A 699 -11.75 -70.82 52.07
N SER A 700 -12.99 -70.36 52.23
CA SER A 700 -13.89 -70.78 53.31
C SER A 700 -15.34 -70.96 52.88
N ALA A 701 -15.66 -70.76 51.59
CA ALA A 701 -17.02 -70.81 51.07
C ALA A 701 -17.07 -71.30 49.63
N ILE A 702 -18.14 -71.99 49.27
CA ILE A 702 -18.51 -72.29 47.89
C ILE A 702 -19.36 -71.12 47.37
N THR A 703 -18.96 -70.49 46.27
CA THR A 703 -19.70 -69.37 45.68
C THR A 703 -20.71 -69.87 44.65
N VAL A 704 -21.99 -69.70 44.95
CA VAL A 704 -23.11 -69.96 44.03
C VAL A 704 -23.53 -68.65 43.36
N ARG A 705 -23.66 -68.66 42.04
CA ARG A 705 -23.98 -67.48 41.24
C ARG A 705 -25.32 -67.61 40.54
N ALA A 706 -26.07 -66.53 40.55
CA ALA A 706 -27.24 -66.32 39.72
C ALA A 706 -27.25 -64.89 39.16
N ARG A 707 -28.01 -64.65 38.10
CA ARG A 707 -28.24 -63.28 37.60
C ARG A 707 -29.71 -63.00 37.40
N ILE A 708 -30.08 -61.75 37.66
CA ILE A 708 -31.44 -61.23 37.49
C ILE A 708 -31.40 -60.15 36.41
N LYS A 709 -32.15 -60.34 35.33
CA LYS A 709 -32.27 -59.33 34.26
C LYS A 709 -33.24 -58.25 34.71
N THR A 710 -32.82 -56.99 34.68
CA THR A 710 -33.61 -55.84 35.12
C THR A 710 -33.69 -54.78 34.03
N VAL A 711 -34.66 -53.88 34.20
CA VAL A 711 -34.64 -52.57 33.52
C VAL A 711 -33.30 -51.87 33.83
N PRO A 712 -32.69 -51.14 32.88
CA PRO A 712 -31.47 -50.38 33.13
C PRO A 712 -31.61 -49.39 34.29
N GLY A 713 -30.58 -49.26 35.12
CA GLY A 713 -30.56 -48.41 36.32
C GLY A 713 -31.13 -49.08 37.58
N SER A 714 -31.99 -50.07 37.43
CA SER A 714 -32.63 -50.77 38.55
C SER A 714 -31.78 -51.85 39.20
N GLN A 715 -30.72 -52.34 38.53
CA GLN A 715 -29.92 -53.48 38.96
C GLN A 715 -29.33 -53.34 40.37
N TRP A 716 -29.01 -52.11 40.79
CA TRP A 716 -28.49 -51.87 42.14
C TRP A 716 -29.60 -51.90 43.20
N ALA A 717 -30.77 -51.35 42.90
CA ALA A 717 -31.91 -51.37 43.81
C ALA A 717 -32.48 -52.79 43.95
N VAL A 718 -32.71 -53.47 42.82
CA VAL A 718 -33.15 -54.88 42.76
C VAL A 718 -32.12 -55.77 43.46
N GLY A 719 -30.83 -55.53 43.24
CA GLY A 719 -29.77 -56.31 43.87
C GLY A 719 -29.72 -56.18 45.39
N ARG A 720 -29.87 -54.96 45.93
CA ARG A 720 -29.94 -54.76 47.38
C ARG A 720 -31.16 -55.48 47.97
N ALA A 721 -32.33 -55.32 47.35
CA ALA A 721 -33.54 -55.99 47.80
C ALA A 721 -33.42 -57.53 47.70
N TYR A 722 -32.81 -58.06 46.64
CA TYR A 722 -32.57 -59.49 46.48
C TYR A 722 -31.63 -60.05 47.55
N ASN A 723 -30.54 -59.35 47.87
CA ASN A 723 -29.60 -59.76 48.92
C ASN A 723 -30.28 -59.82 50.29
N GLU A 724 -31.18 -58.88 50.60
CA GLU A 724 -31.98 -58.93 51.83
C GLU A 724 -32.91 -60.16 51.86
N LYS A 725 -33.55 -60.51 50.73
CA LYS A 725 -34.38 -61.72 50.64
C LYS A 725 -33.58 -63.01 50.74
N ILE A 726 -32.40 -63.07 50.11
CA ILE A 726 -31.50 -64.21 50.23
C ILE A 726 -31.16 -64.45 51.70
N LYS A 727 -30.75 -63.40 52.42
CA LYS A 727 -30.38 -63.52 53.83
C LYS A 727 -31.53 -64.09 54.66
N ALA A 728 -32.74 -63.57 54.49
CA ALA A 728 -33.92 -64.04 55.21
C ALA A 728 -34.24 -65.52 54.91
N VAL A 729 -34.22 -65.92 53.64
CA VAL A 729 -34.52 -67.32 53.26
C VAL A 729 -33.43 -68.28 53.72
N PHE A 730 -32.15 -67.88 53.66
CA PHE A 730 -31.04 -68.73 54.12
C PHE A 730 -31.11 -68.97 55.63
N ASP A 731 -31.48 -67.95 56.40
CA ASP A 731 -31.70 -68.09 57.85
C ASP A 731 -32.87 -69.02 58.18
N GLU A 732 -33.97 -68.94 57.41
CA GLU A 732 -35.15 -69.80 57.58
C GLU A 732 -34.85 -71.27 57.23
N GLU A 733 -34.05 -71.52 56.21
CA GLU A 733 -33.71 -72.87 55.71
C GLU A 733 -32.47 -73.48 56.38
N GLY A 734 -31.81 -72.74 57.29
CA GLY A 734 -30.61 -73.20 58.01
C GLY A 734 -29.37 -73.31 57.12
N ILE A 735 -29.30 -72.52 56.04
CA ILE A 735 -28.14 -72.48 55.14
C ILE A 735 -27.10 -71.54 55.74
N GLU A 736 -25.92 -72.09 56.07
CA GLU A 736 -24.85 -71.32 56.68
C GLU A 736 -24.12 -70.44 55.65
N ILE A 737 -24.03 -69.14 55.95
CA ILE A 737 -23.09 -68.21 55.32
C ILE A 737 -21.83 -68.21 56.19
N PRO A 738 -20.76 -68.89 55.78
CA PRO A 738 -19.65 -69.21 56.67
C PRO A 738 -18.83 -67.96 57.00
N PHE A 739 -18.39 -67.86 58.24
CA PHE A 739 -17.26 -67.01 58.59
C PHE A 739 -15.96 -67.59 58.01
N PRO A 740 -14.86 -66.82 57.93
CA PRO A 740 -13.56 -67.36 57.55
C PRO A 740 -13.17 -68.56 58.42
N GLN A 741 -12.94 -69.72 57.79
CA GLN A 741 -12.62 -70.98 58.45
C GLN A 741 -11.09 -71.14 58.56
N VAL A 742 -10.61 -71.61 59.71
CA VAL A 742 -9.18 -71.87 59.95
C VAL A 742 -9.00 -73.23 60.61
N THR A 743 -8.14 -74.08 60.05
CA THR A 743 -7.76 -75.35 60.65
C THR A 743 -6.45 -75.18 61.42
N TYR A 744 -6.50 -75.35 62.74
CA TYR A 744 -5.30 -75.34 63.58
C TYR A 744 -4.72 -76.75 63.69
N HIS A 745 -3.45 -76.91 63.28
CA HIS A 745 -2.69 -78.13 63.55
C HIS A 745 -1.92 -77.96 64.86
N ALA A 746 -2.33 -78.67 65.91
CA ALA A 746 -1.55 -78.74 67.15
C ALA A 746 -0.26 -79.52 66.90
N ALA A 747 0.90 -78.90 67.15
CA ALA A 747 2.19 -79.57 66.99
C ALA A 747 2.29 -80.76 67.97
N THR A 748 2.59 -81.95 67.44
CA THR A 748 2.94 -83.12 68.26
C THR A 748 4.24 -82.80 69.04
N PRO A 749 4.28 -82.96 70.38
CA PRO A 749 5.51 -82.73 71.13
C PRO A 749 6.61 -83.68 70.63
N PRO A 750 7.86 -83.21 70.43
CA PRO A 750 8.92 -84.04 69.91
C PRO A 750 9.22 -85.19 70.89
N VAL A 751 9.19 -86.42 70.37
CA VAL A 751 9.60 -87.64 71.06
C VAL A 751 11.04 -87.48 71.54
N ALA A 752 11.26 -87.56 72.85
CA ALA A 752 12.58 -87.50 73.45
C ALA A 752 13.37 -88.78 73.10
N LEU A 753 14.35 -88.66 72.21
CA LEU A 753 15.39 -89.67 72.02
C LEU A 753 16.39 -89.61 73.20
N PRO A 754 16.91 -90.74 73.69
CA PRO A 754 17.74 -90.79 74.90
C PRO A 754 19.07 -90.04 74.71
N ALA A 755 19.48 -89.35 75.78
CA ALA A 755 20.61 -88.44 75.84
C ALA A 755 21.95 -89.12 75.55
N GLU A 756 22.66 -88.62 74.53
CA GLU A 756 24.10 -88.80 74.40
C GLU A 756 24.80 -87.48 74.77
N ALA A 757 25.83 -87.61 75.59
CA ALA A 757 26.34 -86.59 76.49
C ALA A 757 26.98 -85.37 75.79
N ALA A 758 26.63 -84.18 76.28
CA ALA A 758 27.39 -82.96 76.05
C ALA A 758 28.49 -82.80 77.12
N PRO A 759 29.71 -82.34 76.78
CA PRO A 759 30.65 -81.84 77.77
C PRO A 759 30.22 -80.45 78.27
N GLN A 760 30.26 -80.28 79.58
CA GLN A 760 29.85 -79.09 80.31
C GLN A 760 30.94 -78.01 80.36
N THR A 761 30.53 -76.75 80.18
CA THR A 761 31.11 -75.52 80.76
C THR A 761 30.03 -74.44 80.62
N GLY A 762 29.54 -73.68 81.60
CA GLY A 762 29.90 -73.43 82.99
C GLY A 762 29.52 -71.97 83.30
N GLY A 763 28.40 -71.77 84.02
CA GLY A 763 28.11 -70.64 84.92
C GLY A 763 27.92 -69.21 84.39
N GLY A 764 26.86 -68.53 84.84
CA GLY A 764 26.86 -67.05 84.90
C GLY A 764 25.51 -66.32 84.87
N ASP A 765 24.81 -66.34 85.99
CA ASP A 765 23.70 -65.49 86.46
C ASP A 765 23.73 -63.99 86.04
N ARG A 766 22.57 -63.43 85.62
CA ARG A 766 21.89 -62.25 86.22
C ARG A 766 20.73 -61.68 85.37
N SER A 767 19.53 -61.69 85.97
CA SER A 767 18.30 -60.96 85.57
C SER A 767 18.44 -59.43 85.66
N PRO A 768 17.61 -58.57 85.00
CA PRO A 768 16.29 -58.20 85.57
C PRO A 768 15.16 -57.75 84.58
N GLN A 769 13.90 -57.89 85.02
CA GLN A 769 12.67 -57.22 84.53
C GLN A 769 12.45 -55.86 85.26
N PRO A 770 11.37 -55.07 85.05
CA PRO A 770 10.67 -54.58 83.83
C PRO A 770 10.33 -53.05 83.91
N ARG A 771 9.80 -52.38 82.85
CA ARG A 771 8.72 -51.34 82.95
C ARG A 771 8.25 -50.67 81.62
N LYS A 772 6.92 -50.73 81.45
CA LYS A 772 5.85 -49.82 80.90
C LYS A 772 6.11 -48.71 79.83
N ARG A 773 5.13 -48.65 78.90
CA ARG A 773 4.84 -47.70 77.79
C ARG A 773 4.51 -46.25 78.23
N PRO A 774 4.53 -45.28 77.28
CA PRO A 774 3.26 -44.60 76.90
C PRO A 774 3.14 -44.20 75.39
N SER A 775 2.10 -43.42 75.09
CA SER A 775 1.29 -43.30 73.86
C SER A 775 1.42 -41.98 73.04
N VAL A 776 1.25 -42.07 71.69
CA VAL A 776 0.52 -41.14 70.74
C VAL A 776 1.19 -39.75 70.48
N PRO A 777 1.20 -39.10 69.26
CA PRO A 777 -0.01 -38.67 68.55
C PRO A 777 -0.05 -38.54 67.00
N LYS A 778 -1.28 -38.24 66.56
CA LYS A 778 -1.88 -38.09 65.22
C LYS A 778 -1.60 -36.71 64.62
N ALA A 779 -1.32 -36.59 63.32
CA ALA A 779 -1.19 -35.30 62.62
C ALA A 779 -2.30 -35.07 61.58
N ARG A 780 -2.72 -33.81 61.43
CA ARG A 780 -3.68 -33.26 60.45
C ARG A 780 -3.00 -32.17 59.59
N PRO A 781 -3.60 -31.77 58.45
CA PRO A 781 -2.89 -31.19 57.31
C PRO A 781 -2.88 -29.65 57.28
N GLY A 782 -1.87 -29.11 56.59
CA GLY A 782 -1.87 -27.77 55.98
C GLY A 782 -1.10 -26.69 56.74
N ASP A 783 0.15 -26.44 56.31
CA ASP A 783 0.69 -25.10 56.05
C ASP A 783 2.07 -25.25 55.37
N MET A 784 2.16 -24.77 54.13
CA MET A 784 3.42 -24.49 53.41
C MET A 784 3.78 -23.01 53.64
N PRO A 785 5.05 -22.63 53.47
CA PRO A 785 5.38 -21.96 52.21
C PRO A 785 6.73 -22.38 51.59
N GLU A 786 6.68 -22.41 50.25
CA GLU A 786 7.64 -21.95 49.24
C GLU A 786 9.16 -22.10 49.40
N GLY A 787 9.76 -22.55 48.29
CA GLY A 787 11.00 -21.99 47.76
C GLY A 787 12.06 -23.02 47.40
N GLU A 788 12.17 -23.31 46.10
CA GLU A 788 13.40 -23.36 45.26
C GLU A 788 14.62 -24.14 45.81
N ASP A 789 15.46 -24.81 45.04
CA ASP A 789 15.61 -25.21 43.64
C ASP A 789 16.94 -25.98 43.69
N GLU A 790 17.09 -27.13 43.04
CA GLU A 790 18.36 -27.53 42.39
C GLU A 790 18.19 -28.83 41.60
N LEU A 791 18.15 -28.60 40.27
CA LEU A 791 18.71 -29.34 39.14
C LEU A 791 18.16 -30.72 38.73
#